data_AF-A0AAV2LB33-F1
#
_entry.id   AF-A0AAV2LB33-F1
#
_cell.length_a   1.000
_cell.length_b   1.000
_cell.length_c   1.000
_cell.angle_alpha   90.00
_cell.angle_beta   90.00
_cell.angle_gamma   90.00
#
_symmetry.space_group_name_H-M   'P 1'
#
loop_
_entity.id
_entity.type
_entity.pdbx_description
1 polymer ?
#
loop_
_entity_poly.entity_id
_entity_poly.type
_entity_poly.pdbx_seq_one_letter_code
_entity_poly.pdbx_strand_id
1 'polypeptide(L)'
;MTLLRSPGFCPKENSTHGGELKSQGTSGTDTGLERHLSTMASLPKEPPEDPKKLSFWMPGNYVRTVRRTDQSFQASNDLMACFLERAKVEKQYAQQLSQWSTKWKTIVDSRPLYGSLMKAWQCFFTSTERLSALHSSISQALVEEEGARVKSWQKETFPKKIFCGFKESYENKSSFSRAQKPWTKKMLKLEKVRESYHKACQRELAASDKDKQANDNPELSPEKKQKFSDAKLKLTEEKERIKERYEKVLEEVTTYTPRYMEEMEAIFEQSQEEERKRISFLKQAFLSIHRHLDVTNNESVKAVYSDLHDTLMAISEQDDLKWWNHNHGPSMPTDWPKIQEWVPPVKKLKRKKRDQTAKERPVMIGGVKVRAVYDYTGEEGDELSFKAGEVFLKVEEEDDQGWCRGVLSGGREGFYPANYVEAVDCTTVKDKVRTCRATYSTALTAPLSAPLRRTSMEFASGFVYVLPPQGAFKRSALLPPQKCVRPRTPPPPPPTHSRHTSSASKAPEQLPAPKGKKETATTFYENATLHCKALSACAPSPTTTKRTALLPPHMRSSEPKPRAASYSEPWSPNSQYDTPVPEPDIRSSPWDPNYSYNIPESSDSSGLYETQPPGRPSITSTPTLPPRPVNLQPMPEYLMVLPSQSSPSKPTPPVEKSTKGLDKGPLPGNPNVVLVSAGKLLSEEGVRLIQGEPVSCSRCGSVLDSIYANVVEVCYFCKDKHTNVPISVPEQPQDILFSLSPEPTPQPDPLLLFCIDTSGSMSITSQVTEQDATVHRSRLEFAQNAVLHCVQRLSEQQPSTRVGLITFNYKVTLHGYENYPTQYLSSDELIDKESLKLAAADFPSPPPICSNKEWLQRQVMGLKESGTTALGPAALLTIAIASRHRGSKVIICTDGKANTELGNLEEEDIDARTLLSSTIFYQELGELAANQGVTVSVLSIEGTDCRLDELGRLADRTGGKVVIASPDRLHEEFEEIIENRTIATHCTVLFLLPKSLRVKGEREASHRGIREVGNVDPEKEITFQFEASHQGEIPPPVSGSTVYVQLQVRYTEKNGQRRLRVITAPREVTSDSSAVLSTLTLGILQLNSSQATAALAVRGRFVDAMKEATQQRRLIERTLAHNASDEDEKKYHEWIKTMKTIHNSFHTFTRKKSVTSDSQSLNDAGAALLYTMKHSNRKSIHIN
;
A
#
# COMPACT_ATOMS: atom_id res chain seq x y z
N MET A 1 -25.00 19.00 -19.73
CA MET A 1 -24.63 20.19 -20.53
C MET A 1 -23.24 19.91 -21.10
N THR A 2 -23.02 19.39 -22.32
CA THR A 2 -23.80 19.35 -23.58
C THR A 2 -23.55 20.56 -24.50
N LEU A 3 -22.76 20.35 -25.58
CA LEU A 3 -22.63 21.16 -26.83
C LEU A 3 -22.01 22.59 -26.66
N LEU A 4 -21.23 23.23 -27.56
CA LEU A 4 -20.57 23.01 -28.89
C LEU A 4 -19.35 24.02 -28.96
N ARG A 5 -18.50 24.23 -29.99
CA ARG A 5 -18.41 23.85 -31.42
C ARG A 5 -16.95 23.90 -31.95
N SER A 6 -16.66 23.23 -33.06
CA SER A 6 -15.45 23.33 -33.93
C SER A 6 -15.69 24.28 -35.14
N PRO A 7 -14.88 24.34 -36.24
CA PRO A 7 -13.47 23.95 -36.48
C PRO A 7 -12.61 24.97 -37.32
N GLY A 8 -11.30 24.70 -37.43
CA GLY A 8 -10.60 24.61 -38.73
C GLY A 8 -9.85 25.82 -39.33
N PHE A 9 -8.62 25.58 -39.82
CA PHE A 9 -8.20 25.83 -41.20
C PHE A 9 -6.84 25.14 -41.51
N CYS A 10 -6.63 24.72 -42.76
CA CYS A 10 -5.37 24.22 -43.32
C CYS A 10 -5.34 24.64 -44.81
N PRO A 11 -4.19 24.97 -45.42
CA PRO A 11 -3.69 24.08 -46.48
C PRO A 11 -2.16 24.09 -46.77
N LYS A 12 -1.62 22.92 -47.20
CA LYS A 12 -0.65 22.75 -48.31
C LYS A 12 0.80 23.30 -48.17
N GLU A 13 1.78 22.92 -49.01
CA GLU A 13 2.24 21.66 -49.67
C GLU A 13 3.45 22.04 -50.56
N ASN A 14 4.37 21.09 -50.83
CA ASN A 14 5.41 21.13 -51.89
C ASN A 14 6.56 22.18 -51.82
N SER A 15 7.73 21.98 -52.45
CA SER A 15 8.50 20.75 -52.76
C SER A 15 9.93 21.07 -53.28
N THR A 16 10.84 20.08 -53.20
CA THR A 16 11.94 19.76 -54.15
C THR A 16 13.10 20.74 -54.50
N HIS A 17 14.33 20.19 -54.40
CA HIS A 17 15.60 20.56 -55.07
C HIS A 17 16.25 21.94 -54.76
N GLY A 18 17.58 22.11 -54.83
CA GLY A 18 18.67 21.14 -55.01
C GLY A 18 19.85 21.68 -55.85
N GLY A 19 21.08 21.64 -55.33
CA GLY A 19 22.28 22.01 -56.10
C GLY A 19 23.58 22.10 -55.28
N GLU A 20 24.64 21.44 -55.74
CA GLU A 20 26.03 21.63 -55.28
C GLU A 20 26.79 22.63 -56.17
N LEU A 21 27.74 23.37 -55.61
CA LEU A 21 29.09 23.53 -56.19
C LEU A 21 30.09 24.14 -55.19
N LYS A 22 31.38 24.14 -55.53
CA LYS A 22 32.49 24.19 -54.57
C LYS A 22 33.36 25.46 -54.64
N SER A 23 33.95 25.78 -53.49
CA SER A 23 35.40 26.05 -53.27
C SER A 23 35.85 27.47 -52.85
N GLN A 24 37.01 27.46 -52.18
CA GLN A 24 37.89 28.58 -51.78
C GLN A 24 37.32 29.57 -50.76
N GLY A 25 37.75 29.42 -49.49
CA GLY A 25 37.35 30.27 -48.37
C GLY A 25 38.46 31.20 -47.86
N THR A 26 38.18 31.84 -46.73
CA THR A 26 39.17 32.60 -45.94
C THR A 26 38.85 32.51 -44.44
N SER A 27 39.75 32.99 -43.59
CA SER A 27 39.80 32.73 -42.15
C SER A 27 38.69 33.35 -41.30
N GLY A 28 37.99 32.50 -40.54
CA GLY A 28 38.00 32.55 -39.06
C GLY A 28 37.16 33.60 -38.31
N THR A 29 36.07 33.14 -37.70
CA THR A 29 35.72 33.40 -36.28
C THR A 29 34.70 32.35 -35.82
N ASP A 30 34.77 31.91 -34.56
CA ASP A 30 33.91 30.86 -34.00
C ASP A 30 32.92 31.44 -32.98
N THR A 31 31.63 31.13 -33.13
CA THR A 31 30.55 31.50 -32.19
C THR A 31 29.49 30.39 -32.14
N GLY A 32 29.83 29.24 -31.55
CA GLY A 32 28.89 28.12 -31.40
C GLY A 32 27.72 28.39 -30.46
N LEU A 33 26.48 28.25 -30.95
CA LEU A 33 25.25 28.19 -30.15
C LEU A 33 24.38 26.95 -30.44
N GLU A 34 24.92 25.91 -31.08
CA GLU A 34 24.23 24.63 -31.33
C GLU A 34 25.08 23.41 -30.92
N ARG A 35 25.43 23.28 -29.62
CA ARG A 35 25.99 22.04 -29.07
C ARG A 35 25.88 21.92 -27.54
N HIS A 36 24.68 21.76 -26.97
CA HIS A 36 24.51 21.61 -25.51
C HIS A 36 23.43 20.62 -25.01
N LEU A 37 22.82 19.79 -25.88
CA LEU A 37 21.80 18.79 -25.48
C LEU A 37 22.02 17.39 -26.10
N SER A 38 23.27 16.92 -26.22
CA SER A 38 23.54 15.57 -26.78
C SER A 38 24.85 14.93 -26.29
N THR A 39 25.16 14.98 -24.97
CA THR A 39 26.41 14.37 -24.46
C THR A 39 26.32 13.77 -23.04
N MET A 40 25.37 12.87 -22.74
CA MET A 40 25.44 11.97 -21.57
C MET A 40 24.81 10.57 -21.79
N ALA A 41 24.87 10.03 -23.01
CA ALA A 41 24.50 8.63 -23.28
C ALA A 41 25.25 8.01 -24.48
N SER A 42 26.51 8.39 -24.71
CA SER A 42 27.32 7.90 -25.83
C SER A 42 28.70 7.44 -25.37
N LEU A 43 28.90 6.12 -25.28
CA LEU A 43 30.21 5.52 -25.03
C LEU A 43 31.17 5.83 -26.20
N PRO A 44 32.36 6.41 -25.95
CA PRO A 44 33.41 6.44 -26.96
C PRO A 44 33.83 5.01 -27.30
N LYS A 45 33.71 4.61 -28.57
CA LYS A 45 34.32 3.36 -29.08
C LYS A 45 35.82 3.56 -29.32
N GLU A 46 36.56 3.84 -28.25
CA GLU A 46 37.99 3.57 -28.23
C GLU A 46 38.19 2.05 -28.00
N PRO A 47 39.26 1.44 -28.52
CA PRO A 47 39.58 0.05 -28.19
C PRO A 47 39.76 -0.07 -26.66
N PRO A 48 39.34 -1.17 -26.02
CA PRO A 48 39.34 -1.27 -24.57
C PRO A 48 40.75 -1.07 -24.02
N GLU A 49 41.00 0.08 -23.39
CA GLU A 49 42.24 0.33 -22.68
C GLU A 49 42.44 -0.77 -21.64
N ASP A 50 43.58 -1.48 -21.72
CA ASP A 50 43.94 -2.54 -20.78
C ASP A 50 43.68 -2.06 -19.35
N PRO A 51 42.73 -2.65 -18.60
CA PRO A 51 42.29 -2.11 -17.32
C PRO A 51 43.43 -2.06 -16.28
N LYS A 52 44.53 -2.80 -16.51
CA LYS A 52 45.76 -2.70 -15.72
C LYS A 52 46.42 -1.33 -15.85
N LYS A 53 46.36 -0.70 -17.03
CA LYS A 53 46.86 0.67 -17.28
C LYS A 53 45.98 1.74 -16.61
N LEU A 54 44.69 1.48 -16.46
CA LEU A 54 43.72 2.38 -15.80
C LEU A 54 43.63 2.20 -14.28
N SER A 55 44.39 1.25 -13.71
CA SER A 55 44.46 0.98 -12.28
C SER A 55 44.97 2.18 -11.46
N PHE A 56 44.39 2.41 -10.28
CA PHE A 56 44.82 3.44 -9.32
C PHE A 56 46.32 3.38 -8.99
N TRP A 57 46.88 2.17 -8.93
CA TRP A 57 48.28 1.91 -8.59
C TRP A 57 49.28 2.38 -9.66
N MET A 58 48.82 2.66 -10.88
CA MET A 58 49.70 3.13 -11.97
C MET A 58 50.03 4.63 -11.85
N PRO A 59 51.16 5.10 -12.44
CA PRO A 59 51.59 6.50 -12.33
C PRO A 59 50.51 7.50 -12.78
N GLY A 60 50.14 8.43 -11.88
CA GLY A 60 49.21 9.53 -12.14
C GLY A 60 47.71 9.22 -12.00
N ASN A 61 47.29 7.96 -11.96
CA ASN A 61 45.85 7.60 -12.01
C ASN A 61 45.03 8.02 -10.77
N TYR A 62 45.69 8.31 -9.65
CA TYR A 62 45.09 8.95 -8.48
C TYR A 62 44.42 10.31 -8.78
N VAL A 63 44.69 10.91 -9.95
CA VAL A 63 44.04 12.16 -10.41
C VAL A 63 42.51 12.06 -10.45
N ARG A 64 41.94 10.86 -10.62
CA ARG A 64 40.49 10.63 -10.51
C ARG A 64 39.98 10.96 -9.11
N THR A 65 40.65 10.48 -8.07
CA THR A 65 40.34 10.76 -6.66
C THR A 65 40.49 12.25 -6.34
N VAL A 66 41.55 12.90 -6.84
CA VAL A 66 41.79 14.34 -6.67
C VAL A 66 40.68 15.19 -7.29
N ARG A 67 40.26 14.87 -8.53
CA ARG A 67 39.18 15.60 -9.22
C ARG A 67 37.81 15.47 -8.55
N ARG A 68 37.62 14.46 -7.68
CA ARG A 68 36.35 14.26 -6.96
C ARG A 68 35.99 15.48 -6.12
N THR A 69 36.93 16.10 -5.39
CA THR A 69 36.68 17.31 -4.59
C THR A 69 36.05 18.43 -5.43
N ASP A 70 36.62 18.71 -6.60
CA ASP A 70 36.14 19.76 -7.50
C ASP A 70 34.73 19.44 -8.08
N GLN A 71 34.49 18.18 -8.44
CA GLN A 71 33.16 17.69 -8.89
C GLN A 71 32.12 17.70 -7.76
N SER A 72 32.53 17.32 -6.54
CA SER A 72 31.71 17.27 -5.33
C SER A 72 31.23 18.66 -4.89
N PHE A 73 32.04 19.70 -5.11
CA PHE A 73 31.62 21.09 -4.96
C PHE A 73 30.58 21.50 -6.02
N GLN A 74 30.81 21.16 -7.30
CA GLN A 74 29.88 21.52 -8.38
C GLN A 74 28.50 20.90 -8.18
N ALA A 75 28.44 19.59 -7.89
CA ALA A 75 27.18 18.90 -7.59
C ALA A 75 26.41 19.52 -6.41
N SER A 76 27.11 20.17 -5.47
CA SER A 76 26.48 20.89 -4.36
C SER A 76 25.89 22.26 -4.78
N ASN A 77 26.41 22.88 -5.84
CA ASN A 77 25.81 24.07 -6.47
C ASN A 77 24.60 23.70 -7.33
N ASP A 78 24.69 22.61 -8.09
CA ASP A 78 23.58 22.13 -8.93
C ASP A 78 22.37 21.75 -8.06
N LEU A 79 22.65 21.10 -6.91
CA LEU A 79 21.67 20.81 -5.87
C LEU A 79 21.03 22.07 -5.27
N MET A 80 21.84 23.10 -4.98
CA MET A 80 21.36 24.42 -4.52
C MET A 80 20.43 25.07 -5.55
N ALA A 81 20.79 25.04 -6.84
CA ALA A 81 19.97 25.59 -7.91
C ALA A 81 18.60 24.87 -8.00
N CYS A 82 18.61 23.53 -8.00
CA CYS A 82 17.41 22.70 -8.00
C CYS A 82 16.44 23.03 -6.85
N PHE A 83 16.94 23.16 -5.62
CA PHE A 83 16.09 23.51 -4.47
C PHE A 83 15.59 24.96 -4.51
N LEU A 84 16.38 25.91 -4.99
CA LEU A 84 15.94 27.29 -5.20
C LEU A 84 14.90 27.39 -6.33
N GLU A 85 14.91 26.48 -7.30
CA GLU A 85 13.86 26.37 -8.33
C GLU A 85 12.58 25.72 -7.78
N ARG A 86 12.69 24.64 -7.01
CA ARG A 86 11.55 24.06 -6.28
C ARG A 86 10.86 25.11 -5.41
N ALA A 87 11.63 25.92 -4.68
CA ALA A 87 11.09 27.00 -3.85
C ALA A 87 10.33 28.08 -4.66
N LYS A 88 10.72 28.37 -5.91
CA LYS A 88 9.96 29.27 -6.80
C LYS A 88 8.59 28.68 -7.15
N VAL A 89 8.50 27.37 -7.41
CA VAL A 89 7.24 26.68 -7.73
C VAL A 89 6.26 26.76 -6.56
N GLU A 90 6.71 26.45 -5.34
CA GLU A 90 5.89 26.57 -4.12
C GLU A 90 5.33 28.00 -3.93
N LYS A 91 6.18 29.01 -4.20
CA LYS A 91 5.80 30.43 -4.11
C LYS A 91 4.79 30.83 -5.19
N GLN A 92 4.94 30.35 -6.42
CA GLN A 92 4.01 30.62 -7.52
C GLN A 92 2.64 29.99 -7.24
N TYR A 93 2.60 28.74 -6.74
CA TYR A 93 1.35 28.07 -6.38
C TYR A 93 0.63 28.81 -5.24
N ALA A 94 1.34 29.19 -4.17
CA ALA A 94 0.79 30.02 -3.10
C ALA A 94 0.20 31.35 -3.64
N GLN A 95 0.93 32.06 -4.50
CA GLN A 95 0.46 33.30 -5.10
C GLN A 95 -0.82 33.10 -5.94
N GLN A 96 -0.93 32.01 -6.70
CA GLN A 96 -2.13 31.68 -7.46
C GLN A 96 -3.33 31.39 -6.54
N LEU A 97 -3.15 30.58 -5.49
CA LEU A 97 -4.19 30.30 -4.49
C LEU A 97 -4.69 31.58 -3.79
N SER A 98 -3.77 32.45 -3.35
CA SER A 98 -4.10 33.74 -2.73
C SER A 98 -4.89 34.66 -3.65
N GLN A 99 -4.45 34.82 -4.91
CA GLN A 99 -5.14 35.65 -5.90
C GLN A 99 -6.53 35.09 -6.26
N TRP A 100 -6.64 33.77 -6.45
CA TRP A 100 -7.90 33.09 -6.72
C TRP A 100 -8.88 33.26 -5.56
N SER A 101 -8.44 33.03 -4.31
CA SER A 101 -9.30 33.14 -3.13
C SER A 101 -9.78 34.57 -2.94
N THR A 102 -8.88 35.55 -2.98
CA THR A 102 -9.21 36.98 -2.87
C THR A 102 -10.26 37.41 -3.91
N LYS A 103 -10.10 36.96 -5.17
CA LYS A 103 -11.04 37.24 -6.26
C LYS A 103 -12.43 36.66 -5.99
N TRP A 104 -12.52 35.38 -5.64
CA TRP A 104 -13.81 34.70 -5.49
C TRP A 104 -14.52 35.06 -4.18
N LYS A 105 -13.79 35.27 -3.08
CA LYS A 105 -14.30 35.79 -1.81
C LYS A 105 -15.00 37.14 -2.02
N THR A 106 -14.33 38.09 -2.69
CA THR A 106 -14.92 39.39 -3.08
C THR A 106 -16.19 39.25 -3.94
N ILE A 107 -16.25 38.25 -4.83
CA ILE A 107 -17.45 37.99 -5.64
C ILE A 107 -18.57 37.41 -4.77
N VAL A 108 -18.29 36.42 -3.92
CA VAL A 108 -19.27 35.73 -3.07
C VAL A 108 -19.85 36.66 -2.00
N ASP A 109 -19.01 37.43 -1.30
CA ASP A 109 -19.45 38.41 -0.30
C ASP A 109 -20.32 39.53 -0.91
N SER A 110 -20.34 39.69 -2.24
CA SER A 110 -21.23 40.60 -2.97
C SER A 110 -22.56 39.98 -3.44
N ARG A 111 -22.80 38.68 -3.21
CA ARG A 111 -24.03 37.98 -3.58
C ARG A 111 -25.00 37.89 -2.40
N PRO A 112 -26.32 37.74 -2.65
CA PRO A 112 -27.33 37.53 -1.61
C PRO A 112 -27.30 36.09 -1.07
N LEU A 113 -26.12 35.62 -0.66
CA LEU A 113 -25.91 34.40 0.10
C LEU A 113 -25.95 34.75 1.60
N TYR A 114 -26.50 33.86 2.41
CA TYR A 114 -26.73 34.09 3.84
C TYR A 114 -26.60 32.79 4.63
N GLY A 115 -26.77 32.87 5.94
CA GLY A 115 -26.93 31.70 6.81
C GLY A 115 -25.72 30.75 6.85
N SER A 116 -25.99 29.46 6.99
CA SER A 116 -25.03 28.37 6.97
C SER A 116 -24.29 28.24 5.64
N LEU A 117 -25.01 28.42 4.51
CA LEU A 117 -24.40 28.33 3.18
C LEU A 117 -23.32 29.41 2.97
N MET A 118 -23.52 30.63 3.45
CA MET A 118 -22.50 31.69 3.38
C MET A 118 -21.25 31.35 4.22
N LYS A 119 -21.44 30.79 5.43
CA LYS A 119 -20.34 30.34 6.29
C LYS A 119 -19.49 29.26 5.61
N ALA A 120 -20.12 28.32 4.92
CA ALA A 120 -19.43 27.28 4.16
C ALA A 120 -18.54 27.84 3.05
N TRP A 121 -19.04 28.80 2.26
CA TRP A 121 -18.22 29.50 1.26
C TRP A 121 -17.06 30.28 1.88
N GLN A 122 -17.30 31.01 2.97
CA GLN A 122 -16.24 31.76 3.66
C GLN A 122 -15.17 30.83 4.26
N CYS A 123 -15.56 29.66 4.78
CA CYS A 123 -14.63 28.62 5.22
C CYS A 123 -13.79 28.06 4.05
N PHE A 124 -14.40 27.82 2.89
CA PHE A 124 -13.70 27.34 1.68
C PHE A 124 -12.63 28.32 1.14
N PHE A 125 -12.88 29.64 1.21
CA PHE A 125 -11.84 30.63 0.89
C PHE A 125 -10.75 30.70 1.97
N THR A 126 -11.13 30.55 3.25
CA THR A 126 -10.19 30.59 4.39
C THR A 126 -9.28 29.35 4.44
N SER A 127 -9.77 28.17 4.06
CA SER A 127 -8.96 26.96 3.90
C SER A 127 -7.91 27.13 2.79
N THR A 128 -8.30 27.76 1.68
CA THR A 128 -7.40 28.10 0.56
C THR A 128 -6.34 29.14 0.94
N GLU A 129 -6.71 30.14 1.74
CA GLU A 129 -5.77 31.14 2.30
C GLU A 129 -4.75 30.48 3.25
N ARG A 130 -5.18 29.54 4.10
CA ARG A 130 -4.29 28.75 4.98
C ARG A 130 -3.32 27.86 4.18
N LEU A 131 -3.79 27.23 3.09
CA LEU A 131 -2.94 26.45 2.19
C LEU A 131 -1.90 27.33 1.47
N SER A 132 -2.31 28.51 0.98
CA SER A 132 -1.39 29.51 0.41
C SER A 132 -0.29 29.94 1.41
N ALA A 133 -0.65 30.17 2.67
CA ALA A 133 0.32 30.53 3.71
C ALA A 133 1.33 29.39 3.96
N LEU A 134 0.89 28.13 3.94
CA LEU A 134 1.77 26.97 4.08
C LEU A 134 2.79 26.88 2.94
N HIS A 135 2.35 26.87 1.68
CA HIS A 135 3.29 26.79 0.53
C HIS A 135 4.27 27.99 0.49
N SER A 136 3.84 29.16 0.98
CA SER A 136 4.74 30.31 1.19
C SER A 136 5.81 30.03 2.25
N SER A 137 5.44 29.43 3.39
CA SER A 137 6.38 29.03 4.44
C SER A 137 7.35 27.93 4.00
N ILE A 138 6.89 26.98 3.19
CA ILE A 138 7.74 25.92 2.60
C ILE A 138 8.77 26.56 1.67
N SER A 139 8.34 27.47 0.78
CA SER A 139 9.24 28.24 -0.08
C SER A 139 10.31 28.98 0.73
N GLN A 140 9.92 29.64 1.83
CA GLN A 140 10.83 30.37 2.69
C GLN A 140 11.87 29.44 3.35
N ALA A 141 11.45 28.33 3.96
CA ALA A 141 12.36 27.38 4.61
C ALA A 141 13.41 26.79 3.66
N LEU A 142 13.01 26.46 2.41
CA LEU A 142 13.93 25.96 1.38
C LEU A 142 15.02 26.99 1.01
N VAL A 143 14.69 28.29 1.00
CA VAL A 143 15.63 29.37 0.62
C VAL A 143 16.48 29.81 1.81
N GLU A 144 15.86 30.03 2.98
CA GLU A 144 16.44 30.75 4.12
C GLU A 144 17.04 29.80 5.18
N GLU A 145 16.46 28.62 5.41
CA GLU A 145 17.04 27.62 6.32
C GLU A 145 18.01 26.71 5.56
N GLU A 146 17.50 25.94 4.59
CA GLU A 146 18.25 24.91 3.88
C GLU A 146 19.27 25.52 2.90
N GLY A 147 18.84 26.52 2.13
CA GLY A 147 19.70 27.28 1.22
C GLY A 147 20.84 28.04 1.93
N ALA A 148 20.67 28.44 3.20
CA ALA A 148 21.75 29.01 4.00
C ALA A 148 22.66 27.92 4.57
N ARG A 149 22.09 26.84 5.11
CA ARG A 149 22.82 25.73 5.74
C ARG A 149 23.81 25.07 4.78
N VAL A 150 23.38 24.77 3.55
CA VAL A 150 24.26 24.19 2.51
C VAL A 150 25.36 25.18 2.08
N LYS A 151 25.07 26.49 2.00
CA LYS A 151 26.09 27.51 1.68
C LYS A 151 27.16 27.68 2.77
N SER A 152 26.80 27.61 4.06
CA SER A 152 27.79 27.64 5.14
C SER A 152 28.68 26.41 5.09
N TRP A 153 28.07 25.22 5.00
CA TRP A 153 28.79 23.96 4.86
C TRP A 153 29.73 23.93 3.63
N GLN A 154 29.31 24.48 2.49
CA GLN A 154 30.17 24.61 1.30
C GLN A 154 31.39 25.50 1.59
N LYS A 155 31.20 26.65 2.27
CA LYS A 155 32.27 27.60 2.61
C LYS A 155 33.28 26.99 3.59
N GLU A 156 32.80 26.17 4.52
CA GLU A 156 33.61 25.49 5.54
C GLU A 156 34.38 24.29 4.96
N THR A 157 33.71 23.47 4.12
CA THR A 157 34.26 22.23 3.55
C THR A 157 35.19 22.49 2.36
N PHE A 158 34.92 23.50 1.53
CA PHE A 158 35.66 23.76 0.30
C PHE A 158 36.41 25.12 0.31
N PRO A 159 37.36 25.34 1.24
CA PRO A 159 38.15 26.58 1.27
C PRO A 159 39.08 26.66 0.05
N LYS A 160 38.92 27.73 -0.73
CA LYS A 160 39.72 27.99 -1.94
C LYS A 160 41.09 28.58 -1.59
N LYS A 161 42.15 28.10 -2.24
CA LYS A 161 43.48 28.73 -2.26
C LYS A 161 43.58 29.65 -3.48
N ILE A 162 44.18 30.82 -3.29
CA ILE A 162 44.16 31.97 -4.22
C ILE A 162 44.58 31.60 -5.66
N PHE A 163 45.48 30.62 -5.84
CA PHE A 163 45.96 30.18 -7.16
C PHE A 163 45.87 28.66 -7.41
N CYS A 164 45.20 27.88 -6.56
CA CYS A 164 45.35 26.41 -6.55
C CYS A 164 44.04 25.61 -6.44
N GLY A 165 42.88 26.21 -6.70
CA GLY A 165 41.59 25.53 -6.52
C GLY A 165 41.28 25.29 -5.03
N PHE A 166 40.65 24.16 -4.70
CA PHE A 166 40.36 23.82 -3.30
C PHE A 166 41.59 23.36 -2.53
N LYS A 167 41.67 23.75 -1.26
CA LYS A 167 42.78 23.41 -0.34
C LYS A 167 43.07 21.89 -0.34
N GLU A 168 42.01 21.11 -0.19
CA GLU A 168 41.97 19.65 -0.09
C GLU A 168 42.45 18.98 -1.39
N SER A 169 41.86 19.33 -2.54
CA SER A 169 42.29 18.86 -3.88
C SER A 169 43.79 19.08 -4.10
N TYR A 170 44.32 20.26 -3.74
CA TYR A 170 45.76 20.55 -3.81
C TYR A 170 46.60 19.71 -2.83
N GLU A 171 46.16 19.54 -1.59
CA GLU A 171 46.89 18.81 -0.55
C GLU A 171 46.94 17.29 -0.85
N ASN A 172 45.81 16.70 -1.22
CA ASN A 172 45.72 15.30 -1.65
C ASN A 172 46.56 15.06 -2.92
N LYS A 173 46.51 15.95 -3.92
CA LYS A 173 47.39 15.90 -5.10
C LYS A 173 48.88 15.96 -4.74
N SER A 174 49.26 16.85 -3.82
CA SER A 174 50.65 16.98 -3.38
C SER A 174 51.13 15.76 -2.59
N SER A 175 50.25 15.10 -1.84
CA SER A 175 50.59 13.92 -1.05
C SER A 175 50.71 12.68 -1.93
N PHE A 176 49.75 12.39 -2.81
CA PHE A 176 49.87 11.27 -3.77
C PHE A 176 51.11 11.41 -4.66
N SER A 177 51.39 12.63 -5.16
CA SER A 177 52.61 12.90 -5.93
C SER A 177 53.91 12.74 -5.13
N ARG A 178 53.86 12.77 -3.79
CA ARG A 178 55.01 12.52 -2.91
C ARG A 178 55.24 11.03 -2.72
N ALA A 179 54.18 10.27 -2.37
CA ALA A 179 54.21 8.83 -2.16
C ALA A 179 54.56 8.03 -3.45
N GLN A 180 54.04 8.43 -4.61
CA GLN A 180 54.25 7.68 -5.85
C GLN A 180 55.62 7.95 -6.53
N LYS A 181 56.30 9.05 -6.18
CA LYS A 181 57.56 9.47 -6.85
C LYS A 181 58.73 8.49 -6.67
N PRO A 182 59.00 7.91 -5.48
CA PRO A 182 60.07 6.91 -5.31
C PRO A 182 59.76 5.61 -6.05
N TRP A 183 58.50 5.14 -6.02
CA TRP A 183 58.07 3.93 -6.72
C TRP A 183 58.20 4.09 -8.24
N THR A 184 57.74 5.21 -8.80
CA THR A 184 57.90 5.53 -10.23
C THR A 184 59.38 5.52 -10.66
N LYS A 185 60.29 6.05 -9.82
CA LYS A 185 61.74 6.02 -10.07
C LYS A 185 62.32 4.59 -10.04
N LYS A 186 61.80 3.71 -9.18
CA LYS A 186 62.17 2.29 -9.12
C LYS A 186 61.64 1.52 -10.34
N MET A 187 60.39 1.73 -10.75
CA MET A 187 59.81 1.14 -11.97
C MET A 187 60.60 1.52 -13.22
N LEU A 188 60.98 2.80 -13.39
CA LEU A 188 61.79 3.24 -14.52
C LEU A 188 63.19 2.57 -14.55
N LYS A 189 63.77 2.28 -13.38
CA LYS A 189 65.03 1.52 -13.25
C LYS A 189 64.82 0.05 -13.67
N LEU A 190 63.70 -0.57 -13.26
CA LEU A 190 63.35 -1.95 -13.62
C LEU A 190 63.17 -2.11 -15.13
N GLU A 191 62.36 -1.25 -15.76
CA GLU A 191 62.08 -1.33 -17.21
C GLU A 191 63.37 -1.21 -18.04
N LYS A 192 64.29 -0.30 -17.67
CA LYS A 192 65.59 -0.13 -18.34
C LYS A 192 66.50 -1.36 -18.22
N VAL A 193 66.47 -2.07 -17.10
CA VAL A 193 67.24 -3.31 -16.92
C VAL A 193 66.56 -4.49 -17.62
N ARG A 194 65.22 -4.56 -17.61
CA ARG A 194 64.40 -5.51 -18.36
C ARG A 194 64.68 -5.45 -19.86
N GLU A 195 64.68 -4.24 -20.44
CA GLU A 195 65.11 -4.02 -21.84
C GLU A 195 66.52 -4.56 -22.10
N SER A 196 67.45 -4.32 -21.17
CA SER A 196 68.84 -4.76 -21.30
C SER A 196 68.95 -6.28 -21.28
N TYR A 197 68.15 -6.96 -20.43
CA TYR A 197 68.04 -8.41 -20.39
C TYR A 197 67.42 -8.98 -21.68
N HIS A 198 66.31 -8.41 -22.16
CA HIS A 198 65.70 -8.83 -23.43
C HIS A 198 66.68 -8.71 -24.61
N LYS A 199 67.45 -7.61 -24.67
CA LYS A 199 68.50 -7.37 -25.67
C LYS A 199 69.67 -8.36 -25.54
N ALA A 200 69.99 -8.85 -24.34
CA ALA A 200 70.98 -9.90 -24.13
C ALA A 200 70.48 -11.28 -24.61
N CYS A 201 69.24 -11.66 -24.27
CA CYS A 201 68.62 -12.90 -24.75
C CYS A 201 68.55 -12.96 -26.29
N GLN A 202 68.23 -11.86 -26.96
CA GLN A 202 68.23 -11.78 -28.42
C GLN A 202 69.63 -12.01 -29.03
N ARG A 203 70.70 -11.55 -28.37
CA ARG A 203 72.08 -11.76 -28.81
C ARG A 203 72.57 -13.19 -28.59
N GLU A 204 72.23 -13.77 -27.44
CA GLU A 204 72.56 -15.17 -27.13
C GLU A 204 71.86 -16.13 -28.10
N LEU A 205 70.55 -15.95 -28.36
CA LEU A 205 69.83 -16.72 -29.37
C LEU A 205 70.49 -16.63 -30.75
N ALA A 206 70.79 -15.42 -31.22
CA ALA A 206 71.44 -15.17 -32.51
C ALA A 206 72.91 -15.64 -32.59
N ALA A 207 73.53 -16.03 -31.46
CA ALA A 207 74.82 -16.71 -31.41
C ALA A 207 74.65 -18.23 -31.32
N SER A 208 73.65 -18.70 -30.57
CA SER A 208 73.26 -20.11 -30.43
C SER A 208 72.84 -20.72 -31.78
N ASP A 209 72.15 -19.95 -32.62
CA ASP A 209 71.77 -20.39 -33.98
C ASP A 209 72.96 -20.42 -34.95
N LYS A 210 73.95 -19.52 -34.78
CA LYS A 210 75.20 -19.55 -35.56
C LYS A 210 76.12 -20.68 -35.15
N ASP A 211 76.15 -21.02 -33.85
CA ASP A 211 76.85 -22.20 -33.33
C ASP A 211 76.26 -23.49 -33.89
N LYS A 212 74.93 -23.66 -33.89
CA LYS A 212 74.26 -24.79 -34.59
C LYS A 212 74.67 -24.85 -36.07
N GLN A 213 74.46 -23.76 -36.81
CA GLN A 213 74.77 -23.68 -38.25
C GLN A 213 76.27 -23.95 -38.56
N ALA A 214 77.18 -23.58 -37.66
CA ALA A 214 78.60 -23.89 -37.79
C ALA A 214 78.93 -25.36 -37.46
N ASN A 215 78.24 -25.95 -36.49
CA ASN A 215 78.41 -27.36 -36.13
C ASN A 215 77.83 -28.30 -37.21
N ASP A 216 76.66 -27.98 -37.77
CA ASP A 216 75.97 -28.77 -38.80
C ASP A 216 76.69 -28.76 -40.17
N ASN A 217 77.55 -27.77 -40.44
CA ASN A 217 78.31 -27.68 -41.69
C ASN A 217 79.61 -28.53 -41.63
N PRO A 218 79.82 -29.53 -42.51
CA PRO A 218 80.99 -30.40 -42.47
C PRO A 218 82.29 -29.76 -43.00
N GLU A 219 82.23 -28.67 -43.77
CA GLU A 219 83.41 -28.02 -44.39
C GLU A 219 84.13 -27.03 -43.44
N LEU A 220 83.55 -26.74 -42.27
CA LEU A 220 84.07 -25.77 -41.31
C LEU A 220 85.15 -26.38 -40.40
N SER A 221 86.34 -25.77 -40.39
CA SER A 221 87.47 -26.24 -39.55
C SER A 221 87.13 -26.23 -38.05
N PRO A 222 87.66 -27.18 -37.25
CA PRO A 222 87.32 -27.32 -35.83
C PRO A 222 87.61 -26.05 -35.02
N GLU A 223 88.69 -25.32 -35.33
CA GLU A 223 89.01 -24.02 -34.72
C GLU A 223 87.89 -22.98 -34.93
N LYS A 224 87.25 -22.96 -36.10
CA LYS A 224 86.15 -22.05 -36.40
C LYS A 224 84.88 -22.46 -35.66
N LYS A 225 84.60 -23.77 -35.56
CA LYS A 225 83.47 -24.30 -34.75
C LYS A 225 83.65 -23.94 -33.27
N GLN A 226 84.84 -24.19 -32.71
CA GLN A 226 85.19 -23.79 -31.35
C GLN A 226 84.98 -22.28 -31.12
N LYS A 227 85.41 -21.43 -32.07
CA LYS A 227 85.23 -19.97 -31.98
C LYS A 227 83.77 -19.52 -31.91
N PHE A 228 82.82 -20.25 -32.53
CA PHE A 228 81.39 -19.96 -32.38
C PHE A 228 80.84 -20.43 -31.02
N SER A 229 81.25 -21.62 -30.56
CA SER A 229 80.92 -22.13 -29.23
C SER A 229 81.43 -21.20 -28.11
N ASP A 230 82.67 -20.74 -28.18
CA ASP A 230 83.27 -19.77 -27.26
C ASP A 230 82.53 -18.43 -27.24
N ALA A 231 82.02 -17.97 -28.39
CA ALA A 231 81.26 -16.73 -28.52
C ALA A 231 79.85 -16.86 -27.91
N LYS A 232 79.20 -18.02 -28.11
CA LYS A 232 77.93 -18.38 -27.47
C LYS A 232 78.07 -18.49 -25.95
N LEU A 233 79.13 -19.11 -25.44
CA LEU A 233 79.41 -19.21 -24.01
C LEU A 233 79.52 -17.82 -23.37
N LYS A 234 80.35 -16.93 -23.93
CA LYS A 234 80.53 -15.54 -23.44
C LYS A 234 79.24 -14.70 -23.47
N LEU A 235 78.39 -14.90 -24.47
CA LEU A 235 77.08 -14.22 -24.53
C LEU A 235 76.06 -14.82 -23.54
N THR A 236 76.19 -16.10 -23.20
CA THR A 236 75.41 -16.74 -22.13
C THR A 236 75.83 -16.21 -20.75
N GLU A 237 77.14 -16.08 -20.50
CA GLU A 237 77.68 -15.44 -19.28
C GLU A 237 77.24 -13.97 -19.16
N GLU A 238 77.28 -13.19 -20.25
CA GLU A 238 76.78 -11.82 -20.25
C GLU A 238 75.27 -11.75 -19.95
N LYS A 239 74.48 -12.65 -20.56
CA LYS A 239 73.03 -12.76 -20.35
C LYS A 239 72.68 -13.05 -18.89
N GLU A 240 73.30 -14.05 -18.26
CA GLU A 240 72.99 -14.41 -16.87
C GLU A 240 73.42 -13.31 -15.88
N ARG A 241 74.59 -12.69 -16.07
CA ARG A 241 75.01 -11.51 -15.30
C ARG A 241 74.06 -10.30 -15.45
N ILE A 242 73.37 -10.18 -16.58
CA ILE A 242 72.30 -9.17 -16.77
C ILE A 242 70.97 -9.64 -16.14
N LYS A 243 70.70 -10.96 -16.11
CA LYS A 243 69.55 -11.57 -15.41
C LYS A 243 69.63 -11.34 -13.90
N GLU A 244 70.76 -11.62 -13.26
CA GLU A 244 71.01 -11.33 -11.84
C GLU A 244 70.73 -9.85 -11.51
N ARG A 245 71.14 -8.94 -12.40
CA ARG A 245 70.88 -7.51 -12.26
C ARG A 245 69.41 -7.15 -12.44
N TYR A 246 68.68 -7.84 -13.31
CA TYR A 246 67.24 -7.69 -13.47
C TYR A 246 66.49 -8.19 -12.23
N GLU A 247 66.81 -9.39 -11.76
CA GLU A 247 66.23 -10.04 -10.58
C GLU A 247 66.46 -9.20 -9.31
N LYS A 248 67.68 -8.70 -9.09
CA LYS A 248 67.99 -7.78 -7.97
C LYS A 248 67.21 -6.46 -8.03
N VAL A 249 66.95 -5.92 -9.21
CA VAL A 249 66.15 -4.68 -9.36
C VAL A 249 64.65 -4.97 -9.24
N LEU A 250 64.21 -6.17 -9.62
CA LEU A 250 62.85 -6.64 -9.37
C LEU A 250 62.61 -6.83 -7.87
N GLU A 251 63.56 -7.41 -7.13
CA GLU A 251 63.55 -7.49 -5.67
C GLU A 251 63.51 -6.09 -5.01
N GLU A 252 64.37 -5.16 -5.46
CA GLU A 252 64.34 -3.77 -5.00
C GLU A 252 62.95 -3.09 -5.19
N VAL A 253 62.17 -3.50 -6.19
CA VAL A 253 60.82 -2.98 -6.44
C VAL A 253 59.79 -3.72 -5.58
N THR A 254 59.81 -5.05 -5.59
CA THR A 254 58.88 -5.92 -4.84
C THR A 254 58.91 -5.61 -3.35
N THR A 255 60.10 -5.53 -2.74
CA THR A 255 60.27 -5.21 -1.31
C THR A 255 59.88 -3.77 -0.96
N TYR A 256 59.78 -2.86 -1.94
CA TYR A 256 59.27 -1.50 -1.73
C TYR A 256 57.75 -1.36 -1.99
N THR A 257 57.13 -2.34 -2.66
CA THR A 257 55.72 -2.28 -3.06
C THR A 257 54.75 -2.17 -1.88
N PRO A 258 54.88 -2.93 -0.77
CA PRO A 258 53.99 -2.79 0.38
C PRO A 258 53.97 -1.37 0.97
N ARG A 259 55.13 -0.74 1.12
CA ARG A 259 55.25 0.64 1.62
C ARG A 259 54.67 1.66 0.64
N TYR A 260 54.84 1.46 -0.67
CA TYR A 260 54.18 2.30 -1.67
C TYR A 260 52.65 2.17 -1.61
N MET A 261 52.13 0.96 -1.39
CA MET A 261 50.71 0.74 -1.22
C MET A 261 50.18 1.44 0.05
N GLU A 262 50.82 1.21 1.20
CA GLU A 262 50.49 1.83 2.50
C GLU A 262 50.50 3.37 2.44
N GLU A 263 51.56 3.99 1.89
CA GLU A 263 51.65 5.45 1.77
C GLU A 263 50.57 6.03 0.84
N MET A 264 50.14 5.32 -0.20
CA MET A 264 49.06 5.74 -1.11
C MET A 264 47.66 5.50 -0.52
N GLU A 265 47.46 4.37 0.16
CA GLU A 265 46.20 3.94 0.75
C GLU A 265 45.81 4.86 1.92
N ALA A 266 46.76 5.27 2.77
CA ALA A 266 46.52 6.24 3.83
C ALA A 266 45.99 7.60 3.31
N ILE A 267 46.50 8.06 2.15
CA ILE A 267 46.03 9.30 1.50
C ILE A 267 44.67 9.09 0.83
N PHE A 268 44.45 7.91 0.25
CA PHE A 268 43.15 7.53 -0.31
C PHE A 268 42.07 7.52 0.78
N GLU A 269 42.29 6.82 1.90
CA GLU A 269 41.33 6.74 3.01
C GLU A 269 41.05 8.11 3.66
N GLN A 270 42.03 9.01 3.76
CA GLN A 270 41.75 10.40 4.14
C GLN A 270 40.72 11.04 3.19
N SER A 271 40.92 10.93 1.87
CA SER A 271 39.99 11.47 0.87
C SER A 271 38.63 10.75 0.82
N GLN A 272 38.56 9.50 1.29
CA GLN A 272 37.31 8.75 1.46
C GLN A 272 36.53 9.26 2.68
N GLU A 273 37.21 9.53 3.80
CA GLU A 273 36.63 10.11 5.01
C GLU A 273 36.12 11.56 4.78
N GLU A 274 36.81 12.33 3.94
CA GLU A 274 36.38 13.65 3.46
C GLU A 274 35.07 13.55 2.63
N GLU A 275 35.02 12.65 1.63
CA GLU A 275 33.81 12.41 0.83
C GLU A 275 32.66 11.79 1.65
N ARG A 276 32.95 10.94 2.64
CA ARG A 276 31.94 10.35 3.54
C ARG A 276 31.23 11.42 4.37
N LYS A 277 31.95 12.46 4.82
CA LYS A 277 31.34 13.62 5.51
C LYS A 277 30.38 14.36 4.59
N ARG A 278 30.75 14.57 3.32
CA ARG A 278 29.84 15.16 2.31
C ARG A 278 28.59 14.31 2.11
N ILE A 279 28.73 13.02 1.84
CA ILE A 279 27.58 12.13 1.60
C ILE A 279 26.63 12.13 2.81
N SER A 280 27.17 12.11 4.03
CA SER A 280 26.38 12.23 5.27
C SER A 280 25.65 13.58 5.35
N PHE A 281 26.34 14.71 5.10
CA PHE A 281 25.73 16.03 5.13
C PHE A 281 24.62 16.18 4.08
N LEU A 282 24.87 15.78 2.84
CA LEU A 282 23.88 15.85 1.76
C LEU A 282 22.65 14.98 2.07
N LYS A 283 22.82 13.80 2.67
CA LYS A 283 21.71 12.97 3.15
C LYS A 283 20.85 13.72 4.19
N GLN A 284 21.47 14.45 5.13
CA GLN A 284 20.72 15.26 6.11
C GLN A 284 20.04 16.48 5.46
N ALA A 285 20.63 17.06 4.41
CA ALA A 285 19.99 18.11 3.62
C ALA A 285 18.72 17.58 2.94
N PHE A 286 18.81 16.47 2.19
CA PHE A 286 17.65 15.83 1.56
C PHE A 286 16.55 15.43 2.56
N LEU A 287 16.90 14.84 3.71
CA LEU A 287 15.92 14.43 4.73
C LEU A 287 15.21 15.62 5.39
N SER A 288 15.94 16.71 5.64
CA SER A 288 15.36 17.95 6.17
C SER A 288 14.42 18.59 5.14
N ILE A 289 14.85 18.70 3.88
CA ILE A 289 14.04 19.21 2.77
C ILE A 289 12.78 18.37 2.55
N HIS A 290 12.87 17.04 2.60
CA HIS A 290 11.70 16.15 2.60
C HIS A 290 10.72 16.52 3.71
N ARG A 291 11.18 16.72 4.94
CA ARG A 291 10.34 17.13 6.09
C ARG A 291 9.69 18.50 5.88
N HIS A 292 10.31 19.43 5.17
CA HIS A 292 9.66 20.72 4.81
C HIS A 292 8.66 20.58 3.65
N LEU A 293 8.84 19.62 2.75
CA LEU A 293 7.92 19.35 1.63
C LEU A 293 6.73 18.44 2.00
N ASP A 294 6.82 17.66 3.08
CA ASP A 294 5.77 16.76 3.56
C ASP A 294 4.63 17.51 4.27
N VAL A 295 3.66 17.95 3.46
CA VAL A 295 2.41 18.54 3.94
C VAL A 295 1.46 17.52 4.57
N THR A 296 1.66 16.22 4.36
CA THR A 296 0.70 15.18 4.77
C THR A 296 0.72 14.92 6.28
N ASN A 297 1.91 15.03 6.88
CA ASN A 297 2.11 14.91 8.32
C ASN A 297 1.91 16.22 9.09
N ASN A 298 1.55 17.32 8.41
CA ASN A 298 1.32 18.61 9.05
C ASN A 298 -0.10 18.68 9.65
N GLU A 299 -0.21 18.64 10.97
CA GLU A 299 -1.47 18.75 11.72
C GLU A 299 -2.32 19.97 11.32
N SER A 300 -1.69 21.10 10.97
CA SER A 300 -2.42 22.30 10.54
C SER A 300 -3.17 22.10 9.21
N VAL A 301 -2.68 21.23 8.33
CA VAL A 301 -3.34 20.85 7.06
C VAL A 301 -4.52 19.93 7.31
N LYS A 302 -4.35 18.96 8.21
CA LYS A 302 -5.46 18.08 8.63
C LYS A 302 -6.59 18.89 9.25
N ALA A 303 -6.26 19.85 10.10
CA ALA A 303 -7.22 20.81 10.64
C ALA A 303 -7.90 21.64 9.53
N VAL A 304 -7.14 22.21 8.57
CA VAL A 304 -7.72 22.96 7.42
C VAL A 304 -8.83 22.17 6.71
N TYR A 305 -8.63 20.87 6.49
CA TYR A 305 -9.63 20.04 5.81
C TYR A 305 -10.76 19.55 6.72
N SER A 306 -10.52 19.31 8.02
CA SER A 306 -11.58 19.03 8.99
C SER A 306 -12.49 20.25 9.17
N ASP A 307 -11.92 21.42 9.50
CA ASP A 307 -12.64 22.69 9.69
C ASP A 307 -13.58 22.96 8.50
N LEU A 308 -13.10 22.69 7.27
CA LEU A 308 -13.88 22.80 6.04
C LEU A 308 -14.99 21.74 5.93
N HIS A 309 -14.67 20.47 6.17
CA HIS A 309 -15.64 19.37 6.11
C HIS A 309 -16.76 19.55 7.13
N ASP A 310 -16.41 19.88 8.38
CA ASP A 310 -17.34 20.09 9.48
C ASP A 310 -18.25 21.31 9.21
N THR A 311 -17.71 22.38 8.61
CA THR A 311 -18.53 23.53 8.18
C THR A 311 -19.46 23.20 7.01
N LEU A 312 -19.03 22.35 6.06
CA LEU A 312 -19.85 21.90 4.93
C LEU A 312 -20.99 20.97 5.39
N MET A 313 -20.73 20.08 6.36
CA MET A 313 -21.75 19.20 6.93
C MET A 313 -22.70 19.94 7.90
N ALA A 314 -22.31 21.12 8.39
CA ALA A 314 -23.16 22.01 9.18
C ALA A 314 -24.07 22.93 8.34
N ILE A 315 -24.18 22.72 7.03
CA ILE A 315 -25.16 23.43 6.19
C ILE A 315 -26.57 22.93 6.54
N SER A 316 -27.44 23.85 6.95
CA SER A 316 -28.82 23.58 7.38
C SER A 316 -29.80 24.38 6.54
N GLU A 317 -30.37 23.75 5.51
CA GLU A 317 -31.48 24.30 4.73
C GLU A 317 -32.62 24.74 5.65
N GLN A 318 -32.90 23.95 6.69
CA GLN A 318 -34.01 24.19 7.60
C GLN A 318 -33.79 25.46 8.43
N ASP A 319 -32.57 25.76 8.88
CA ASP A 319 -32.31 26.96 9.68
C ASP A 319 -32.12 28.21 8.80
N ASP A 320 -31.57 28.06 7.60
CA ASP A 320 -31.48 29.15 6.63
C ASP A 320 -32.86 29.55 6.09
N LEU A 321 -33.77 28.59 5.89
CA LEU A 321 -35.17 28.85 5.54
C LEU A 321 -35.99 29.42 6.72
N LYS A 322 -35.76 28.99 7.97
CA LYS A 322 -36.34 29.64 9.16
C LYS A 322 -35.90 31.10 9.26
N TRP A 323 -34.60 31.35 9.11
CA TRP A 323 -34.02 32.69 9.15
C TRP A 323 -34.59 33.57 8.05
N TRP A 324 -34.69 33.06 6.81
CA TRP A 324 -35.30 33.79 5.70
C TRP A 324 -36.79 34.08 5.95
N ASN A 325 -37.55 33.10 6.43
CA ASN A 325 -38.98 33.28 6.77
C ASN A 325 -39.19 34.33 7.88
N HIS A 326 -38.31 34.40 8.87
CA HIS A 326 -38.40 35.39 9.95
C HIS A 326 -37.99 36.81 9.52
N ASN A 327 -37.00 36.95 8.63
CA ASN A 327 -36.47 38.26 8.22
C ASN A 327 -37.11 38.81 6.92
N HIS A 328 -37.67 37.94 6.08
CA HIS A 328 -38.14 38.25 4.72
C HIS A 328 -39.42 37.50 4.29
N GLY A 329 -40.10 36.80 5.21
CA GLY A 329 -41.29 35.99 4.92
C GLY A 329 -42.47 36.17 5.90
N PRO A 330 -43.48 35.28 5.85
CA PRO A 330 -44.68 35.37 6.68
C PRO A 330 -44.48 35.41 8.20
N SER A 331 -43.30 35.07 8.72
CA SER A 331 -42.96 35.18 10.15
C SER A 331 -42.25 36.50 10.52
N MET A 332 -42.21 37.48 9.61
CA MET A 332 -41.89 38.87 9.95
C MET A 332 -43.01 39.50 10.80
N PRO A 333 -42.69 40.31 11.83
CA PRO A 333 -43.69 41.07 12.57
C PRO A 333 -44.42 42.05 11.64
N THR A 334 -45.75 42.01 11.63
CA THR A 334 -46.61 42.82 10.75
C THR A 334 -47.74 43.43 11.56
N ASP A 335 -47.82 44.77 11.59
CA ASP A 335 -48.96 45.50 12.13
C ASP A 335 -50.14 45.46 11.16
N TRP A 336 -50.91 44.38 11.24
CA TRP A 336 -52.13 44.20 10.45
C TRP A 336 -53.12 45.37 10.68
N PRO A 337 -53.74 45.91 9.62
CA PRO A 337 -54.58 47.09 9.71
C PRO A 337 -55.81 46.86 10.59
N LYS A 338 -55.80 47.49 11.77
CA LYS A 338 -56.94 47.59 12.69
C LYS A 338 -57.76 48.82 12.33
N ILE A 339 -59.04 48.85 12.76
CA ILE A 339 -59.87 50.05 12.63
C ILE A 339 -59.19 51.21 13.36
N GLN A 340 -58.84 52.26 12.63
CA GLN A 340 -58.49 53.55 13.21
C GLN A 340 -59.78 54.32 13.44
N GLU A 341 -60.06 54.70 14.69
CA GLU A 341 -61.12 55.66 14.98
C GLU A 341 -60.80 57.00 14.30
N TRP A 342 -61.82 57.64 13.72
CA TRP A 342 -61.64 58.91 13.03
C TRP A 342 -61.42 60.04 14.04
N VAL A 343 -60.17 60.47 14.18
CA VAL A 343 -59.80 61.62 15.02
C VAL A 343 -59.88 62.91 14.19
N PRO A 344 -60.63 63.94 14.61
CA PRO A 344 -60.67 65.24 13.93
C PRO A 344 -59.28 65.88 13.77
N PRO A 345 -59.03 66.66 12.69
CA PRO A 345 -57.71 67.19 12.40
C PRO A 345 -57.28 68.32 13.37
N VAL A 346 -56.64 67.93 14.48
CA VAL A 346 -56.09 68.85 15.47
C VAL A 346 -55.00 69.74 14.84
N LYS A 347 -55.13 71.05 15.01
CA LYS A 347 -54.26 72.05 14.37
C LYS A 347 -52.81 71.95 14.90
N LYS A 348 -51.84 71.79 13.98
CA LYS A 348 -50.41 71.64 14.27
C LYS A 348 -49.82 72.88 14.97
N LEU A 349 -49.64 72.83 16.30
CA LEU A 349 -48.81 73.78 17.04
C LEU A 349 -47.33 73.39 16.96
N LYS A 350 -46.49 74.30 16.44
CA LYS A 350 -45.05 74.10 16.21
C LYS A 350 -44.24 74.46 17.47
N ARG A 351 -43.33 73.59 17.93
CA ARG A 351 -42.11 73.97 18.68
C ARG A 351 -40.91 73.12 18.22
N LYS A 352 -39.68 73.58 18.51
CA LYS A 352 -38.44 73.16 17.82
C LYS A 352 -37.54 72.22 18.65
N LYS A 353 -37.14 71.12 18.00
CA LYS A 353 -35.78 70.53 17.88
C LYS A 353 -34.78 70.68 19.04
N ARG A 354 -34.41 69.53 19.63
CA ARG A 354 -33.05 69.01 19.97
C ARG A 354 -33.23 67.60 20.57
N ASP A 355 -32.32 66.63 20.48
CA ASP A 355 -31.32 66.28 19.44
C ASP A 355 -31.22 64.73 19.42
N GLN A 356 -30.65 64.10 18.39
CA GLN A 356 -30.71 62.63 18.18
C GLN A 356 -29.48 61.87 18.70
N THR A 357 -29.66 61.01 19.72
CA THR A 357 -28.77 59.84 19.97
C THR A 357 -29.49 58.73 20.77
N ALA A 358 -29.93 57.67 20.10
CA ALA A 358 -30.09 56.32 20.64
C ALA A 358 -30.14 55.32 19.46
N LYS A 359 -29.61 54.11 19.64
CA LYS A 359 -29.73 53.01 18.66
C LYS A 359 -30.71 51.98 19.20
N GLU A 360 -31.61 51.50 18.36
CA GLU A 360 -32.30 50.23 18.61
C GLU A 360 -31.32 49.06 18.45
N ARG A 361 -31.54 47.97 19.18
CA ARG A 361 -30.90 46.67 19.00
C ARG A 361 -31.97 45.56 19.10
N PRO A 362 -31.91 44.52 18.25
CA PRO A 362 -32.84 43.40 18.29
C PRO A 362 -32.31 42.17 19.06
N VAL A 363 -33.09 41.08 18.99
CA VAL A 363 -32.82 39.68 19.38
C VAL A 363 -33.19 39.29 20.82
N MET A 364 -34.07 38.27 20.90
CA MET A 364 -34.27 37.40 22.06
C MET A 364 -33.44 36.13 21.88
N ILE A 365 -32.74 35.65 22.91
CA ILE A 365 -32.02 34.36 22.92
C ILE A 365 -32.63 33.46 23.99
N GLY A 366 -32.71 32.16 23.72
CA GLY A 366 -33.30 31.17 24.63
C GLY A 366 -32.38 30.83 25.79
N GLY A 367 -32.70 31.33 26.99
CA GLY A 367 -32.00 31.00 28.24
C GLY A 367 -32.42 29.65 28.86
N VAL A 368 -31.56 29.13 29.75
CA VAL A 368 -31.81 27.90 30.52
C VAL A 368 -32.56 28.22 31.81
N LYS A 369 -33.55 27.40 32.20
CA LYS A 369 -34.27 27.61 33.46
C LYS A 369 -33.45 27.15 34.67
N VAL A 370 -33.24 28.08 35.59
CA VAL A 370 -32.55 27.87 36.87
C VAL A 370 -33.48 28.20 38.04
N ARG A 371 -33.26 27.55 39.18
CA ARG A 371 -34.00 27.76 40.44
C ARG A 371 -33.03 28.26 41.50
N ALA A 372 -33.39 29.34 42.19
CA ALA A 372 -32.64 29.82 43.34
C ALA A 372 -32.61 28.78 44.46
N VAL A 373 -31.43 28.55 45.03
CA VAL A 373 -31.22 27.68 46.21
C VAL A 373 -31.21 28.52 47.50
N TYR A 374 -30.84 29.79 47.40
CA TYR A 374 -30.75 30.75 48.51
C TYR A 374 -31.41 32.08 48.14
N ASP A 375 -31.83 32.85 49.15
CA ASP A 375 -32.24 34.25 48.99
C ASP A 375 -31.02 35.10 48.63
N TYR A 376 -31.18 36.00 47.64
CA TYR A 376 -30.16 36.97 47.26
C TYR A 376 -30.80 38.35 47.01
N THR A 377 -30.12 39.41 47.45
CA THR A 377 -30.54 40.80 47.26
C THR A 377 -29.38 41.53 46.64
N GLY A 378 -29.56 42.08 45.45
CA GLY A 378 -28.57 42.93 44.80
C GLY A 378 -28.31 44.19 45.62
N GLU A 379 -27.04 44.51 45.79
CA GLU A 379 -26.53 45.75 46.40
C GLU A 379 -26.31 46.83 45.32
N GLU A 380 -25.95 46.43 44.08
CA GLU A 380 -25.79 47.34 42.93
C GLU A 380 -26.98 47.33 41.94
N GLY A 381 -27.06 48.37 41.11
CA GLY A 381 -28.27 48.71 40.33
C GLY A 381 -28.57 47.81 39.13
N ASP A 382 -27.62 46.97 38.76
CA ASP A 382 -27.68 45.95 37.69
C ASP A 382 -27.66 44.50 38.24
N GLU A 383 -27.71 44.32 39.56
CA GLU A 383 -27.85 43.02 40.22
C GLU A 383 -29.32 42.58 40.37
N LEU A 384 -29.55 41.27 40.43
CA LEU A 384 -30.87 40.64 40.39
C LEU A 384 -31.27 40.09 41.77
N SER A 385 -32.13 40.80 42.50
CA SER A 385 -32.71 40.28 43.77
C SER A 385 -33.79 39.22 43.53
N PHE A 386 -33.71 38.07 44.20
CA PHE A 386 -34.65 36.95 44.14
C PHE A 386 -34.68 36.13 45.44
N LYS A 387 -35.68 35.26 45.60
CA LYS A 387 -35.81 34.37 46.78
C LYS A 387 -35.53 32.90 46.49
N ALA A 388 -35.12 32.16 47.52
CA ALA A 388 -34.93 30.70 47.44
C ALA A 388 -36.22 30.02 46.92
N GLY A 389 -36.06 29.12 45.96
CA GLY A 389 -37.15 28.46 45.25
C GLY A 389 -37.69 29.21 44.02
N GLU A 390 -37.34 30.49 43.83
CA GLU A 390 -37.76 31.28 42.66
C GLU A 390 -37.08 30.76 41.38
N VAL A 391 -37.84 30.68 40.27
CA VAL A 391 -37.37 30.10 39.00
C VAL A 391 -37.30 31.17 37.92
N PHE A 392 -36.14 31.30 37.30
CA PHE A 392 -35.85 32.33 36.30
C PHE A 392 -34.93 31.81 35.18
N LEU A 393 -34.67 32.63 34.17
CA LEU A 393 -33.91 32.24 32.98
C LEU A 393 -32.47 32.75 33.08
N LYS A 394 -31.47 31.85 33.06
CA LYS A 394 -30.06 32.16 32.86
C LYS A 394 -29.83 32.46 31.37
N VAL A 395 -29.32 33.65 31.05
CA VAL A 395 -29.16 34.18 29.68
C VAL A 395 -27.71 34.13 29.21
N GLU A 396 -26.75 34.38 30.10
CA GLU A 396 -25.31 34.32 29.82
C GLU A 396 -24.66 33.29 30.77
N GLU A 397 -23.54 32.68 30.36
CA GLU A 397 -22.80 31.73 31.20
C GLU A 397 -22.01 32.42 32.33
N GLU A 398 -21.26 31.64 33.11
CA GLU A 398 -20.48 32.16 34.24
C GLU A 398 -19.22 32.90 33.76
N ASP A 399 -18.99 34.11 34.25
CA ASP A 399 -17.81 34.92 33.91
C ASP A 399 -16.57 34.55 34.75
N ASP A 400 -15.42 35.18 34.44
CA ASP A 400 -14.15 34.97 35.17
C ASP A 400 -14.20 35.37 36.67
N GLN A 401 -15.32 35.91 37.15
CA GLN A 401 -15.55 36.35 38.53
C GLN A 401 -16.69 35.57 39.23
N GLY A 402 -17.32 34.59 38.56
CA GLY A 402 -18.37 33.74 39.13
C GLY A 402 -19.81 34.28 38.99
N TRP A 403 -20.02 35.29 38.15
CA TRP A 403 -21.34 35.91 37.93
C TRP A 403 -22.02 35.36 36.69
N CYS A 404 -23.34 35.26 36.75
CA CYS A 404 -24.23 34.90 35.65
C CYS A 404 -25.25 36.00 35.44
N ARG A 405 -25.78 36.14 34.21
CA ARG A 405 -26.87 37.08 33.92
C ARG A 405 -28.20 36.37 33.78
N GLY A 406 -29.24 36.90 34.44
CA GLY A 406 -30.54 36.25 34.55
C GLY A 406 -31.71 37.19 34.35
N VAL A 407 -32.84 36.64 33.88
CA VAL A 407 -34.10 37.35 33.66
C VAL A 407 -35.22 36.72 34.48
N LEU A 408 -35.76 37.48 35.43
CA LEU A 408 -36.93 37.11 36.23
C LEU A 408 -38.20 37.06 35.37
N SER A 409 -39.20 36.30 35.83
CA SER A 409 -40.50 36.17 35.14
C SER A 409 -41.24 37.51 34.94
N GLY A 410 -40.87 38.57 35.68
CA GLY A 410 -41.36 39.94 35.49
C GLY A 410 -40.61 40.77 34.44
N GLY A 411 -39.67 40.19 33.69
CA GLY A 411 -38.91 40.87 32.64
C GLY A 411 -37.77 41.78 33.13
N ARG A 412 -37.43 41.74 34.43
CA ARG A 412 -36.22 42.38 34.96
C ARG A 412 -35.02 41.48 34.69
N GLU A 413 -33.99 42.05 34.09
CA GLU A 413 -32.67 41.43 33.87
C GLU A 413 -31.65 41.98 34.87
N GLY A 414 -30.65 41.17 35.25
CA GLY A 414 -29.53 41.58 36.09
C GLY A 414 -28.53 40.45 36.34
N PHE A 415 -27.41 40.78 36.98
CA PHE A 415 -26.38 39.83 37.38
C PHE A 415 -26.70 39.14 38.71
N TYR A 416 -26.22 37.90 38.86
CA TYR A 416 -26.33 37.14 40.11
C TYR A 416 -25.19 36.13 40.28
N PRO A 417 -24.83 35.72 41.50
CA PRO A 417 -23.78 34.73 41.73
C PRO A 417 -24.17 33.33 41.23
N ALA A 418 -23.32 32.68 40.43
CA ALA A 418 -23.62 31.40 39.79
C ALA A 418 -23.98 30.29 40.80
N ASN A 419 -23.35 30.31 41.97
CA ASN A 419 -23.53 29.35 43.05
C ASN A 419 -24.82 29.51 43.88
N TYR A 420 -25.66 30.52 43.59
CA TYR A 420 -26.96 30.72 44.25
C TYR A 420 -28.12 30.00 43.56
N VAL A 421 -27.90 29.31 42.44
CA VAL A 421 -28.95 28.62 41.67
C VAL A 421 -28.58 27.19 41.26
N GLU A 422 -29.58 26.37 40.96
CA GLU A 422 -29.47 25.03 40.36
C GLU A 422 -30.24 24.94 39.03
N ALA A 423 -29.82 24.06 38.13
CA ALA A 423 -30.51 23.82 36.85
C ALA A 423 -31.76 22.93 37.04
N VAL A 424 -32.82 23.17 36.26
CA VAL A 424 -34.10 22.45 36.40
C VAL A 424 -34.33 21.47 35.25
N ASP A 425 -33.73 20.30 35.33
CA ASP A 425 -33.91 19.21 34.36
C ASP A 425 -35.34 18.63 34.39
N CYS A 426 -35.90 18.37 33.22
CA CYS A 426 -37.29 17.92 33.04
C CYS A 426 -37.35 16.45 32.59
N THR A 427 -37.64 15.53 33.52
CA THR A 427 -38.02 14.14 33.16
C THR A 427 -39.17 13.60 34.01
N THR A 428 -39.84 12.58 33.45
CA THR A 428 -40.91 11.73 34.00
C THR A 428 -42.38 12.19 33.89
N VAL A 429 -43.17 11.32 33.23
CA VAL A 429 -44.60 11.05 33.49
C VAL A 429 -44.72 9.53 33.49
N LYS A 430 -45.58 8.96 34.35
CA LYS A 430 -45.71 7.50 34.49
C LYS A 430 -47.15 7.03 34.68
N ASP A 431 -47.33 5.75 34.31
CA ASP A 431 -48.33 4.79 34.75
C ASP A 431 -49.83 5.05 34.48
N LYS A 432 -50.43 4.10 33.74
CA LYS A 432 -51.66 3.44 34.19
C LYS A 432 -51.65 1.97 33.77
N VAL A 433 -51.76 1.07 34.76
CA VAL A 433 -51.71 -0.38 34.58
C VAL A 433 -53.12 -0.98 34.55
N ARG A 434 -53.33 -2.03 33.75
CA ARG A 434 -54.33 -3.06 34.02
C ARG A 434 -53.70 -4.44 33.95
N THR A 435 -54.07 -5.30 34.89
CA THR A 435 -53.45 -6.61 35.16
C THR A 435 -54.35 -7.76 34.73
N CYS A 436 -53.71 -8.87 34.34
CA CYS A 436 -54.17 -10.23 34.62
C CYS A 436 -52.93 -11.12 34.87
N ARG A 437 -53.11 -12.33 35.42
CA ARG A 437 -52.09 -13.07 36.19
C ARG A 437 -52.18 -14.58 35.96
N ALA A 438 -51.13 -15.32 36.38
CA ALA A 438 -51.02 -16.78 36.52
C ALA A 438 -50.49 -17.51 35.25
N THR A 439 -49.68 -18.58 35.32
CA THR A 439 -48.98 -19.22 36.47
C THR A 439 -47.73 -19.99 36.04
N TYR A 440 -46.94 -20.47 37.00
CA TYR A 440 -45.70 -21.26 36.87
C TYR A 440 -45.74 -22.45 35.89
N SER A 441 -44.57 -22.76 35.32
CA SER A 441 -44.08 -24.14 35.18
C SER A 441 -42.56 -24.16 35.35
N THR A 442 -42.01 -25.27 35.88
CA THR A 442 -40.58 -25.39 36.24
C THR A 442 -40.01 -26.70 35.69
N ALA A 443 -39.01 -26.61 34.80
CA ALA A 443 -38.17 -27.71 34.35
C ALA A 443 -36.79 -27.12 33.98
N LEU A 444 -35.73 -27.33 34.77
CA LEU A 444 -34.92 -28.55 34.95
C LEU A 444 -33.72 -28.62 34.00
N THR A 445 -32.53 -28.69 34.61
CA THR A 445 -31.21 -28.73 33.99
C THR A 445 -30.92 -30.02 33.21
N ALA A 446 -30.23 -29.88 32.08
CA ALA A 446 -29.54 -30.95 31.37
C ALA A 446 -28.14 -30.46 30.90
N PRO A 447 -27.13 -31.34 30.73
CA PRO A 447 -25.73 -30.92 30.60
C PRO A 447 -25.29 -30.51 29.18
N LEU A 448 -24.23 -29.70 29.13
CA LEU A 448 -23.54 -29.27 27.90
C LEU A 448 -22.65 -30.37 27.31
N SER A 449 -23.15 -31.14 26.33
CA SER A 449 -22.31 -32.00 25.47
C SER A 449 -22.98 -32.40 24.15
N ALA A 450 -23.11 -31.45 23.21
CA ALA A 450 -23.47 -31.73 21.82
C ALA A 450 -22.39 -31.17 20.87
N PRO A 451 -21.82 -31.97 19.95
CA PRO A 451 -20.76 -31.51 19.06
C PRO A 451 -21.32 -30.63 17.93
N LEU A 452 -20.81 -29.39 17.83
CA LEU A 452 -21.03 -28.51 16.67
C LEU A 452 -20.50 -29.21 15.39
N ARG A 453 -21.42 -29.67 14.53
CA ARG A 453 -21.07 -30.38 13.30
C ARG A 453 -20.40 -29.42 12.30
N ARG A 454 -19.15 -29.72 11.92
CA ARG A 454 -18.38 -29.05 10.86
C ARG A 454 -18.35 -27.51 10.97
N THR A 455 -17.75 -27.01 12.05
CA THR A 455 -17.46 -25.58 12.22
C THR A 455 -16.57 -25.06 11.08
N SER A 456 -17.06 -24.09 10.29
CA SER A 456 -16.28 -23.48 9.19
C SER A 456 -15.34 -22.35 9.64
N MET A 457 -15.34 -22.05 10.94
CA MET A 457 -14.38 -21.23 11.67
C MET A 457 -13.73 -22.11 12.75
N GLU A 458 -12.45 -22.44 12.59
CA GLU A 458 -11.73 -23.43 13.39
C GLU A 458 -10.61 -22.74 14.19
N PHE A 459 -10.32 -23.17 15.42
CA PHE A 459 -9.27 -22.57 16.26
C PHE A 459 -8.14 -23.57 16.47
N ALA A 460 -6.89 -23.09 16.47
CA ALA A 460 -5.72 -23.95 16.65
C ALA A 460 -5.59 -24.52 18.06
N SER A 461 -6.32 -24.01 19.05
CA SER A 461 -6.45 -24.59 20.39
C SER A 461 -7.90 -24.45 20.87
N GLY A 462 -8.32 -25.29 21.83
CA GLY A 462 -9.63 -25.14 22.47
C GLY A 462 -9.78 -23.82 23.22
N PHE A 463 -8.66 -23.23 23.68
CA PHE A 463 -8.60 -22.08 24.56
C PHE A 463 -7.93 -20.87 23.90
N VAL A 464 -8.26 -19.67 24.41
CA VAL A 464 -7.45 -18.46 24.23
C VAL A 464 -6.32 -18.49 25.27
N TYR A 465 -5.08 -18.65 24.80
CA TYR A 465 -3.91 -18.62 25.65
C TYR A 465 -3.53 -17.18 26.05
N VAL A 466 -3.36 -16.95 27.35
CA VAL A 466 -2.77 -15.73 27.89
C VAL A 466 -1.51 -16.07 28.68
N LEU A 467 -0.46 -15.24 28.57
CA LEU A 467 0.75 -15.44 29.35
C LEU A 467 0.43 -15.35 30.86
N PRO A 468 0.95 -16.27 31.70
CA PRO A 468 0.79 -16.17 33.14
C PRO A 468 1.28 -14.80 33.67
N PRO A 469 0.60 -14.19 34.64
CA PRO A 469 1.06 -12.95 35.26
C PRO A 469 2.38 -13.23 36.00
N GLN A 470 3.51 -12.84 35.40
CA GLN A 470 4.82 -13.03 36.00
C GLN A 470 4.90 -12.24 37.30
N GLY A 471 5.02 -12.95 38.43
CA GLY A 471 5.24 -12.35 39.73
C GLY A 471 6.45 -11.41 39.70
N ALA A 472 6.33 -10.26 40.35
CA ALA A 472 7.19 -9.10 40.10
C ALA A 472 8.70 -9.43 40.19
N PHE A 473 9.35 -9.53 39.03
CA PHE A 473 10.81 -9.57 38.94
C PHE A 473 11.37 -8.33 39.62
N LYS A 474 12.10 -8.53 40.73
CA LYS A 474 12.88 -7.49 41.38
C LYS A 474 13.91 -6.98 40.38
N ARG A 475 13.64 -5.83 39.75
CA ARG A 475 14.57 -5.21 38.78
C ARG A 475 15.90 -4.92 39.46
N SER A 476 17.00 -5.33 38.82
CA SER A 476 18.35 -5.02 39.28
C SER A 476 18.56 -3.51 39.31
N ALA A 477 19.21 -3.01 40.37
CA ALA A 477 19.22 -1.59 40.75
C ALA A 477 20.27 -0.75 39.99
N LEU A 478 20.33 -0.89 38.65
CA LEU A 478 21.30 -0.18 37.79
C LEU A 478 20.71 0.41 36.49
N LEU A 479 19.39 0.64 36.42
CA LEU A 479 18.77 1.45 35.34
C LEU A 479 17.68 2.39 35.90
N PRO A 480 17.63 3.67 35.49
CA PRO A 480 16.62 4.62 35.95
C PRO A 480 15.24 4.35 35.32
N PRO A 481 14.13 4.63 36.02
CA PRO A 481 12.78 4.37 35.53
C PRO A 481 12.29 5.43 34.53
N GLN A 482 11.94 5.02 33.31
CA GLN A 482 11.21 5.87 32.37
C GLN A 482 9.72 6.03 32.75
N LYS A 483 9.43 6.93 33.70
CA LYS A 483 8.18 7.70 33.73
C LYS A 483 8.45 9.07 34.35
N CYS A 484 8.45 10.12 33.51
CA CYS A 484 8.38 11.50 33.97
C CYS A 484 7.24 12.20 33.21
N VAL A 485 6.10 12.37 33.88
CA VAL A 485 4.95 13.11 33.33
C VAL A 485 5.27 14.59 33.42
N ARG A 486 5.11 15.34 32.33
CA ARG A 486 5.31 16.79 32.34
C ARG A 486 4.09 17.48 32.99
N PRO A 487 4.26 18.30 34.05
CA PRO A 487 3.16 19.05 34.65
C PRO A 487 2.51 20.03 33.66
N ARG A 488 1.19 20.26 33.82
CA ARG A 488 0.44 21.29 33.09
C ARG A 488 0.29 22.58 33.91
N THR A 489 1.37 23.33 34.06
CA THR A 489 1.34 24.75 34.48
C THR A 489 2.66 25.45 34.12
N PRO A 490 2.65 26.71 33.64
CA PRO A 490 3.87 27.51 33.51
C PRO A 490 4.28 28.13 34.86
N PRO A 491 5.59 28.35 35.11
CA PRO A 491 6.06 29.07 36.29
C PRO A 491 5.84 30.60 36.16
N PRO A 492 5.72 31.33 37.28
CA PRO A 492 5.60 32.80 37.28
C PRO A 492 6.92 33.50 36.92
N PRO A 493 6.87 34.78 36.50
CA PRO A 493 8.08 35.58 36.24
C PRO A 493 8.86 35.88 37.53
N PRO A 494 10.19 36.01 37.47
CA PRO A 494 11.03 36.29 38.65
C PRO A 494 10.87 37.74 39.14
N PRO A 495 10.94 37.99 40.47
CA PRO A 495 10.78 39.31 41.04
C PRO A 495 12.02 40.20 40.85
N THR A 496 11.79 41.50 40.63
CA THR A 496 12.85 42.52 40.57
C THR A 496 13.32 42.93 41.96
N HIS A 497 14.58 42.69 42.30
CA HIS A 497 15.26 43.39 43.40
C HIS A 497 16.67 43.86 43.00
N SER A 498 16.94 45.14 43.26
CA SER A 498 18.16 45.84 42.87
C SER A 498 18.99 46.28 44.08
N ARG A 499 20.32 46.11 43.99
CA ARG A 499 21.38 46.92 44.63
C ARG A 499 22.66 46.68 43.81
N HIS A 500 23.23 47.69 43.13
CA HIS A 500 24.18 48.68 43.67
C HIS A 500 25.47 48.01 44.19
N THR A 501 26.69 48.35 43.77
CA THR A 501 27.26 49.58 43.15
C THR A 501 28.38 49.20 42.15
N SER A 502 29.07 50.02 41.35
CA SER A 502 29.09 51.46 40.96
C SER A 502 29.58 51.54 39.48
N SER A 503 29.64 52.63 38.71
CA SER A 503 29.72 54.08 38.98
C SER A 503 29.27 54.92 37.76
N ALA A 504 29.01 56.23 37.99
CA ALA A 504 29.00 57.41 37.09
C ALA A 504 28.65 57.31 35.56
N SER A 505 27.97 58.28 34.93
CA SER A 505 27.15 59.44 35.37
C SER A 505 26.34 60.00 34.17
N LYS A 506 25.34 60.87 34.43
CA LYS A 506 24.29 61.32 33.48
C LYS A 506 24.79 62.21 32.32
N ALA A 507 24.26 61.98 31.11
CA ALA A 507 23.54 62.88 30.16
C ALA A 507 24.06 64.33 29.85
N PRO A 508 23.58 65.07 28.81
CA PRO A 508 22.47 64.76 27.87
C PRO A 508 22.71 65.09 26.35
N GLU A 509 21.72 64.70 25.53
CA GLU A 509 21.12 65.45 24.39
C GLU A 509 21.89 65.87 23.09
N GLN A 510 21.18 65.67 21.95
CA GLN A 510 21.31 66.26 20.59
C GLN A 510 22.54 65.98 19.67
N LEU A 511 22.26 66.10 18.37
CA LEU A 511 23.15 65.96 17.18
C LEU A 511 23.96 67.27 16.95
N PRO A 512 25.02 67.34 16.10
CA PRO A 512 25.42 66.43 15.01
C PRO A 512 26.95 66.14 14.89
N ALA A 513 27.37 65.55 13.76
CA ALA A 513 28.77 65.52 13.24
C ALA A 513 29.15 66.90 12.59
N PRO A 514 30.35 67.17 11.97
CA PRO A 514 31.41 66.23 11.49
C PRO A 514 32.90 66.74 11.39
N LYS A 515 33.80 65.92 10.81
CA LYS A 515 35.06 66.24 10.05
C LYS A 515 36.25 66.90 10.82
N GLY A 516 37.51 66.81 10.37
CA GLY A 516 38.12 66.06 9.24
C GLY A 516 39.44 66.67 8.71
N LYS A 517 40.09 66.03 7.71
CA LYS A 517 41.15 66.54 6.79
C LYS A 517 41.25 65.54 5.59
N LYS A 518 41.16 66.00 4.33
CA LYS A 518 42.25 66.19 3.31
C LYS A 518 43.07 64.90 3.03
N GLU A 519 43.32 64.47 1.79
CA GLU A 519 43.72 65.25 0.59
C GLU A 519 42.98 64.91 -0.75
N THR A 520 43.54 65.43 -1.86
CA THR A 520 43.20 65.48 -3.31
C THR A 520 42.71 64.18 -4.00
N ALA A 521 41.98 64.22 -5.13
CA ALA A 521 41.36 65.34 -5.89
C ALA A 521 40.15 64.87 -6.75
N THR A 522 39.35 65.83 -7.19
CA THR A 522 38.08 65.70 -7.98
C THR A 522 38.36 65.38 -9.47
N THR A 523 37.39 65.10 -10.37
CA THR A 523 35.95 65.44 -10.42
C THR A 523 35.21 64.53 -11.42
N PHE A 524 33.91 64.27 -11.25
CA PHE A 524 32.94 64.24 -12.36
C PHE A 524 31.49 64.35 -11.86
N TYR A 525 30.61 64.90 -12.71
CA TYR A 525 29.18 65.09 -12.49
C TYR A 525 28.47 65.06 -13.87
N GLU A 526 27.16 64.82 -13.87
CA GLU A 526 26.19 65.14 -14.94
C GLU A 526 26.12 64.32 -16.26
N ASN A 527 24.88 64.23 -16.77
CA ASN A 527 24.38 63.88 -18.13
C ASN A 527 24.64 62.43 -18.65
N ALA A 528 23.66 61.63 -19.15
CA ALA A 528 22.48 61.84 -20.01
C ALA A 528 22.84 62.06 -21.50
N THR A 529 22.17 61.60 -22.56
CA THR A 529 21.03 60.68 -22.88
C THR A 529 20.77 60.91 -24.38
N LEU A 530 20.62 59.87 -25.24
CA LEU A 530 20.05 59.96 -26.62
C LEU A 530 19.81 58.53 -27.15
N HIS A 531 18.76 58.17 -27.90
CA HIS A 531 17.43 58.75 -28.19
C HIS A 531 16.54 57.61 -28.76
N CYS A 532 15.22 57.54 -28.61
CA CYS A 532 14.17 58.52 -28.96
C CYS A 532 13.00 58.50 -27.94
N LYS A 533 12.47 59.66 -27.52
CA LYS A 533 11.17 60.29 -27.93
C LYS A 533 9.92 59.37 -27.90
N ALA A 534 8.76 59.74 -27.32
CA ALA A 534 8.29 60.93 -26.57
C ALA A 534 7.02 60.53 -25.75
N LEU A 535 6.80 60.94 -24.49
CA LEU A 535 6.17 62.21 -23.99
C LEU A 535 4.79 62.53 -24.62
N SER A 536 3.66 62.43 -23.91
CA SER A 536 3.01 63.41 -22.95
C SER A 536 1.84 64.17 -23.63
N ALA A 537 0.80 64.76 -23.02
CA ALA A 537 0.45 65.07 -21.61
C ALA A 537 -1.08 65.27 -21.37
N CYS A 538 -1.49 65.31 -20.08
CA CYS A 538 -2.55 66.14 -19.43
C CYS A 538 -4.01 66.30 -19.96
N ALA A 539 -4.99 65.95 -19.09
CA ALA A 539 -6.04 66.79 -18.42
C ALA A 539 -6.95 67.76 -19.24
N PRO A 540 -8.25 68.00 -18.87
CA PRO A 540 -8.73 68.25 -17.50
C PRO A 540 -10.15 67.72 -17.12
N SER A 541 -10.70 68.21 -16.00
CA SER A 541 -12.07 68.04 -15.45
C SER A 541 -13.03 69.18 -15.95
N PRO A 542 -14.35 69.30 -15.60
CA PRO A 542 -15.11 68.79 -14.43
C PRO A 542 -16.60 68.33 -14.66
N THR A 543 -17.39 68.27 -13.58
CA THR A 543 -18.87 68.04 -13.47
C THR A 543 -19.42 66.64 -13.79
N THR A 544 -19.92 65.82 -12.86
CA THR A 544 -21.14 65.85 -11.99
C THR A 544 -22.51 65.61 -12.67
N THR A 545 -23.14 64.45 -12.42
CA THR A 545 -24.27 64.30 -11.45
C THR A 545 -24.96 62.92 -11.45
N LYS A 546 -25.32 62.42 -10.24
CA LYS A 546 -26.59 61.71 -9.86
C LYS A 546 -26.98 60.37 -10.57
N ARG A 547 -27.80 59.46 -10.03
CA ARG A 547 -28.33 59.11 -8.67
C ARG A 547 -29.34 57.95 -8.87
N THR A 548 -29.58 57.09 -7.85
CA THR A 548 -30.71 56.10 -7.80
C THR A 548 -30.59 54.98 -8.88
N ALA A 549 -30.90 53.70 -8.70
CA ALA A 549 -31.88 52.94 -7.90
C ALA A 549 -33.34 53.06 -8.39
N LEU A 550 -34.08 51.96 -8.26
CA LEU A 550 -35.51 51.72 -8.58
C LEU A 550 -35.88 51.32 -10.03
N LEU A 551 -36.21 50.01 -10.13
CA LEU A 551 -37.46 49.46 -10.70
C LEU A 551 -37.60 49.24 -12.24
N PRO A 552 -38.55 48.36 -12.67
CA PRO A 552 -38.60 47.69 -14.00
C PRO A 552 -39.75 48.30 -14.87
N PRO A 553 -40.42 47.64 -15.86
CA PRO A 553 -40.30 46.27 -16.38
C PRO A 553 -40.41 46.06 -17.92
N HIS A 554 -40.35 44.77 -18.31
CA HIS A 554 -41.03 44.08 -19.43
C HIS A 554 -41.00 44.65 -20.87
N MET A 555 -40.56 43.81 -21.83
CA MET A 555 -41.27 43.24 -23.00
C MET A 555 -40.28 42.21 -23.64
N ARG A 556 -40.61 40.95 -23.97
CA ARG A 556 -41.62 40.38 -24.91
C ARG A 556 -41.31 40.62 -26.40
N SER A 557 -41.56 39.69 -27.34
CA SER A 557 -41.81 38.22 -27.28
C SER A 557 -42.06 37.63 -28.68
N SER A 558 -41.71 36.35 -28.91
CA SER A 558 -42.33 35.45 -29.92
C SER A 558 -41.97 33.99 -29.57
N GLU A 559 -42.85 33.08 -29.12
CA GLU A 559 -44.13 32.54 -29.67
C GLU A 559 -43.94 31.51 -30.80
N PRO A 560 -44.84 30.49 -30.98
CA PRO A 560 -46.18 30.34 -30.38
C PRO A 560 -46.60 28.96 -29.76
N LYS A 561 -47.41 29.02 -28.69
CA LYS A 561 -48.61 28.18 -28.34
C LYS A 561 -48.51 26.63 -28.14
N PRO A 562 -49.51 25.96 -27.49
CA PRO A 562 -50.62 26.44 -26.63
C PRO A 562 -50.68 25.77 -25.21
N ARG A 563 -51.77 26.00 -24.46
CA ARG A 563 -52.05 25.54 -23.06
C ARG A 563 -53.33 24.69 -22.92
N ALA A 564 -53.37 23.82 -21.91
CA ALA A 564 -54.49 23.43 -21.03
C ALA A 564 -53.86 22.85 -19.73
N ALA A 565 -54.27 23.10 -18.48
CA ALA A 565 -55.55 22.81 -17.79
C ALA A 565 -55.81 21.28 -17.61
N SER A 566 -56.30 20.71 -16.50
CA SER A 566 -56.66 21.25 -15.15
C SER A 566 -57.17 20.14 -14.19
N TYR A 567 -57.04 20.35 -12.87
CA TYR A 567 -57.89 19.78 -11.79
C TYR A 567 -57.84 18.27 -11.43
N SER A 568 -58.57 17.93 -10.35
CA SER A 568 -58.40 16.79 -9.42
C SER A 568 -59.41 15.63 -9.57
N GLU A 569 -59.02 14.43 -9.11
CA GLU A 569 -59.87 13.38 -8.48
C GLU A 569 -61.07 12.76 -9.27
N PRO A 570 -61.79 11.72 -8.80
CA PRO A 570 -61.63 10.84 -7.61
C PRO A 570 -61.61 9.31 -7.95
N TRP A 571 -61.83 8.46 -6.94
CA TRP A 571 -61.92 6.97 -6.95
C TRP A 571 -63.05 6.32 -7.79
N SER A 572 -62.75 5.15 -8.40
CA SER A 572 -63.50 3.86 -8.42
C SER A 572 -65.02 3.81 -8.78
N PRO A 573 -65.75 2.65 -8.82
CA PRO A 573 -65.39 1.22 -8.89
C PRO A 573 -66.13 0.37 -10.01
N ASN A 574 -65.91 -0.96 -9.99
CA ASN A 574 -66.87 -2.06 -10.30
C ASN A 574 -67.06 -2.71 -11.71
N SER A 575 -67.44 -4.01 -11.67
CA SER A 575 -68.00 -4.91 -12.72
C SER A 575 -67.09 -5.34 -13.90
N GLN A 576 -66.78 -6.64 -14.08
CA GLN A 576 -67.54 -7.75 -14.74
C GLN A 576 -67.53 -7.67 -16.28
N TYR A 577 -67.27 -8.72 -17.08
CA TYR A 577 -67.04 -10.18 -16.90
C TYR A 577 -66.05 -10.68 -18.02
N ASP A 578 -65.67 -11.95 -18.28
CA ASP A 578 -66.12 -13.30 -17.86
C ASP A 578 -64.96 -14.35 -17.84
N THR A 579 -65.27 -15.62 -18.09
CA THR A 579 -64.47 -16.88 -18.15
C THR A 579 -64.52 -17.49 -19.59
N PRO A 580 -63.99 -18.69 -19.97
CA PRO A 580 -63.44 -19.86 -19.23
C PRO A 580 -61.98 -20.31 -19.62
N VAL A 581 -61.14 -20.93 -18.76
CA VAL A 581 -61.10 -22.34 -18.27
C VAL A 581 -61.02 -23.39 -19.41
N PRO A 582 -60.12 -24.43 -19.42
CA PRO A 582 -59.50 -25.13 -18.26
C PRO A 582 -57.98 -25.49 -18.29
N GLU A 583 -57.56 -25.97 -17.10
CA GLU A 583 -56.58 -27.02 -16.71
C GLU A 583 -56.44 -28.29 -17.64
N PRO A 584 -55.51 -29.26 -17.40
CA PRO A 584 -54.91 -29.66 -16.10
C PRO A 584 -53.40 -30.06 -16.04
N ASP A 585 -52.99 -30.47 -14.84
CA ASP A 585 -51.86 -31.35 -14.50
C ASP A 585 -51.47 -32.40 -15.55
N ILE A 586 -50.18 -32.73 -15.63
CA ILE A 586 -49.74 -34.14 -15.60
C ILE A 586 -48.33 -34.30 -15.00
N ARG A 587 -48.17 -35.38 -14.24
CA ARG A 587 -46.96 -35.77 -13.50
C ARG A 587 -45.89 -36.34 -14.44
N SER A 588 -44.60 -36.15 -14.12
CA SER A 588 -43.64 -37.28 -14.06
C SER A 588 -42.25 -36.90 -13.49
N SER A 589 -41.82 -37.64 -12.46
CA SER A 589 -40.41 -37.97 -12.18
C SER A 589 -39.86 -38.94 -13.27
N PRO A 590 -38.60 -39.44 -13.30
CA PRO A 590 -37.59 -39.46 -12.22
C PRO A 590 -36.10 -39.33 -12.67
N TRP A 591 -35.18 -39.55 -11.72
CA TRP A 591 -33.95 -40.38 -11.78
C TRP A 591 -33.14 -40.43 -13.10
N ASP A 592 -31.87 -39.99 -13.12
CA ASP A 592 -30.64 -40.73 -12.69
C ASP A 592 -29.71 -40.93 -13.95
N PRO A 593 -28.74 -41.88 -14.10
CA PRO A 593 -27.35 -41.43 -14.25
C PRO A 593 -26.53 -42.03 -15.43
N ASN A 594 -25.27 -41.59 -15.50
CA ASN A 594 -24.07 -42.35 -15.89
C ASN A 594 -23.87 -42.96 -17.30
N TYR A 595 -22.86 -42.42 -17.98
CA TYR A 595 -21.56 -43.10 -18.23
C TYR A 595 -21.49 -44.42 -19.03
N SER A 596 -20.92 -44.39 -20.25
CA SER A 596 -20.18 -45.48 -20.93
C SER A 596 -19.68 -45.03 -22.33
N TYR A 597 -18.71 -45.66 -23.01
CA TYR A 597 -17.42 -46.29 -22.61
C TYR A 597 -16.64 -46.71 -23.89
N ASN A 598 -15.33 -46.45 -23.96
CA ASN A 598 -14.25 -47.32 -24.49
C ASN A 598 -14.12 -47.87 -25.95
N ILE A 599 -12.82 -47.99 -26.35
CA ILE A 599 -12.16 -49.04 -27.19
C ILE A 599 -12.32 -48.98 -28.73
N PRO A 600 -11.21 -49.21 -29.48
CA PRO A 600 -11.04 -50.35 -30.42
C PRO A 600 -9.84 -51.27 -30.00
N GLU A 601 -9.87 -52.63 -30.06
CA GLU A 601 -9.81 -53.59 -31.21
C GLU A 601 -8.37 -53.83 -31.73
N SER A 602 -7.90 -54.98 -32.29
CA SER A 602 -8.42 -56.34 -32.65
C SER A 602 -7.20 -57.21 -33.12
N SER A 603 -7.19 -58.52 -33.41
CA SER A 603 -7.91 -59.77 -33.02
C SER A 603 -7.17 -61.01 -33.61
N ASP A 604 -7.55 -62.25 -33.22
CA ASP A 604 -7.36 -63.55 -33.94
C ASP A 604 -5.94 -64.15 -34.21
N SER A 605 -5.71 -65.49 -34.34
CA SER A 605 -6.43 -66.69 -33.82
C SER A 605 -5.59 -68.02 -33.94
N SER A 606 -5.93 -69.03 -33.12
CA SER A 606 -5.68 -70.51 -33.25
C SER A 606 -4.34 -71.20 -32.82
N GLY A 607 -4.48 -72.26 -31.97
CA GLY A 607 -3.53 -73.38 -31.67
C GLY A 607 -2.35 -73.12 -30.69
N LEU A 608 -1.77 -74.09 -29.93
CA LEU A 608 -2.07 -75.51 -29.57
C LEU A 608 -1.16 -75.96 -28.36
N TYR A 609 -1.39 -77.13 -27.73
CA TYR A 609 -0.58 -77.92 -26.73
C TYR A 609 0.12 -77.20 -25.51
N GLU A 610 -0.25 -77.45 -24.23
CA GLU A 610 0.20 -78.50 -23.25
C GLU A 610 1.55 -78.24 -22.53
N THR A 611 1.80 -78.58 -21.24
CA THR A 611 1.17 -79.53 -20.28
C THR A 611 1.06 -79.03 -18.79
N GLN A 612 0.51 -79.90 -17.90
CA GLN A 612 0.08 -79.77 -16.48
C GLN A 612 1.11 -80.31 -15.43
N PRO A 613 0.82 -80.55 -14.10
CA PRO A 613 -0.09 -80.01 -13.04
C PRO A 613 0.71 -79.73 -11.70
N PRO A 614 0.21 -79.80 -10.42
CA PRO A 614 -1.14 -79.73 -9.77
C PRO A 614 -1.23 -78.57 -8.71
N GLY A 615 -2.27 -78.34 -7.87
CA GLY A 615 -3.65 -78.85 -7.83
C GLY A 615 -4.35 -78.84 -6.44
N ARG A 616 -5.17 -77.78 -6.17
CA ARG A 616 -6.59 -77.77 -5.66
C ARG A 616 -7.02 -78.51 -4.35
N PRO A 617 -8.31 -78.44 -3.88
CA PRO A 617 -9.51 -77.62 -4.25
C PRO A 617 -9.89 -76.59 -3.13
N SER A 618 -11.11 -76.06 -2.82
CA SER A 618 -12.54 -76.09 -3.26
C SER A 618 -13.22 -74.74 -2.76
N ILE A 619 -14.52 -74.39 -2.57
CA ILE A 619 -15.90 -74.98 -2.50
C ILE A 619 -16.90 -74.09 -3.35
N THR A 620 -18.17 -73.91 -2.96
CA THR A 620 -19.37 -73.44 -3.73
C THR A 620 -20.05 -72.13 -3.21
N SER A 621 -21.38 -71.96 -3.35
CA SER A 621 -22.05 -70.66 -3.66
C SER A 621 -23.56 -70.52 -3.30
N THR A 622 -24.05 -69.28 -3.05
CA THR A 622 -25.48 -68.77 -3.14
C THR A 622 -26.56 -69.38 -2.20
N PRO A 623 -27.83 -68.87 -2.05
CA PRO A 623 -28.56 -67.72 -2.66
C PRO A 623 -29.49 -66.81 -1.75
N THR A 624 -30.02 -65.70 -2.31
CA THR A 624 -31.32 -64.98 -2.02
C THR A 624 -31.59 -64.05 -0.79
N LEU A 625 -32.62 -63.19 -0.95
CA LEU A 625 -33.17 -62.05 -0.14
C LEU A 625 -34.42 -62.47 0.72
N PRO A 626 -35.17 -61.66 1.55
CA PRO A 626 -35.38 -60.17 1.55
C PRO A 626 -35.35 -59.32 2.90
N PRO A 627 -36.43 -58.81 3.59
CA PRO A 627 -36.52 -57.35 3.88
C PRO A 627 -37.04 -56.80 5.26
N ARG A 628 -36.73 -55.49 5.51
CA ARG A 628 -37.45 -54.45 6.33
C ARG A 628 -37.48 -54.52 7.91
N PRO A 629 -37.86 -53.41 8.62
CA PRO A 629 -37.46 -53.11 10.02
C PRO A 629 -38.63 -52.88 11.03
N VAL A 630 -38.34 -52.53 12.31
CA VAL A 630 -39.15 -51.60 13.17
C VAL A 630 -38.41 -51.19 14.48
N ASN A 631 -38.88 -50.13 15.16
CA ASN A 631 -38.37 -49.56 16.43
C ASN A 631 -38.58 -50.46 17.67
N LEU A 632 -37.74 -50.31 18.72
CA LEU A 632 -38.13 -49.79 20.07
C LEU A 632 -36.95 -49.85 21.10
N GLN A 633 -37.02 -49.02 22.15
CA GLN A 633 -36.19 -49.15 23.38
C GLN A 633 -36.91 -50.07 24.40
N PRO A 634 -36.19 -50.58 25.42
CA PRO A 634 -36.30 -49.92 26.74
C PRO A 634 -35.00 -49.88 27.59
N MET A 635 -35.09 -49.16 28.71
CA MET A 635 -34.16 -49.10 29.87
C MET A 635 -34.75 -49.96 31.04
N PRO A 636 -34.20 -49.96 32.28
CA PRO A 636 -32.82 -50.20 32.74
C PRO A 636 -32.76 -51.14 33.99
N GLU A 637 -31.57 -51.46 34.53
CA GLU A 637 -31.35 -51.88 35.94
C GLU A 637 -29.82 -51.79 36.24
N TYR A 638 -29.31 -50.87 37.07
CA TYR A 638 -29.29 -50.76 38.54
C TYR A 638 -28.45 -51.82 39.29
N LEU A 639 -27.34 -51.39 39.89
CA LEU A 639 -26.96 -51.75 41.27
C LEU A 639 -25.85 -50.82 41.83
N MET A 640 -26.02 -50.36 43.06
CA MET A 640 -25.01 -49.60 43.83
C MET A 640 -24.21 -50.52 44.78
N VAL A 641 -22.90 -50.28 44.93
CA VAL A 641 -22.18 -50.57 46.19
C VAL A 641 -21.10 -49.51 46.46
N LEU A 642 -21.06 -49.02 47.70
CA LEU A 642 -20.00 -48.25 48.37
C LEU A 642 -20.10 -48.60 49.87
N PRO A 643 -19.11 -48.26 50.73
CA PRO A 643 -17.65 -48.24 50.53
C PRO A 643 -16.93 -49.01 51.68
N SER A 644 -15.60 -48.96 51.75
CA SER A 644 -14.87 -49.20 53.01
C SER A 644 -13.58 -48.38 53.10
N GLN A 645 -13.26 -47.85 54.28
CA GLN A 645 -12.06 -47.06 54.58
C GLN A 645 -11.16 -47.78 55.59
N SER A 646 -9.84 -47.70 55.41
CA SER A 646 -8.88 -47.60 56.53
C SER A 646 -7.51 -47.08 56.06
N SER A 647 -6.76 -46.52 56.99
CA SER A 647 -5.41 -45.93 56.83
C SER A 647 -4.68 -46.07 58.18
N PRO A 648 -3.41 -45.62 58.40
CA PRO A 648 -2.36 -45.15 57.47
C PRO A 648 -0.96 -45.78 57.70
N SER A 649 -0.01 -45.62 56.77
CA SER A 649 1.45 -45.62 57.08
C SER A 649 2.33 -44.98 55.97
N LYS A 650 3.62 -44.77 56.27
CA LYS A 650 4.68 -44.11 55.47
C LYS A 650 6.03 -44.82 55.76
N PRO A 651 7.12 -44.62 54.97
CA PRO A 651 7.20 -44.27 53.54
C PRO A 651 8.29 -45.05 52.74
N THR A 652 8.25 -44.95 51.40
CA THR A 652 9.39 -45.11 50.42
C THR A 652 10.12 -46.47 50.28
N PRO A 653 10.79 -46.76 49.13
CA PRO A 653 10.62 -46.21 47.78
C PRO A 653 10.47 -47.29 46.66
N PRO A 654 9.74 -47.02 45.56
CA PRO A 654 9.92 -47.72 44.28
C PRO A 654 10.97 -47.03 43.39
N VAL A 655 11.68 -47.81 42.57
CA VAL A 655 12.69 -47.31 41.61
C VAL A 655 12.03 -46.64 40.39
N GLU A 656 12.72 -45.65 39.83
CA GLU A 656 12.21 -44.76 38.78
C GLU A 656 11.90 -45.47 37.44
N LYS A 657 10.71 -45.20 36.90
CA LYS A 657 10.56 -44.95 35.46
C LYS A 657 10.36 -43.45 35.29
N SER A 658 11.28 -42.79 34.60
CA SER A 658 11.34 -41.34 34.54
C SER A 658 10.23 -40.75 33.66
N THR A 659 9.15 -40.29 34.31
CA THR A 659 8.28 -39.27 33.72
C THR A 659 9.12 -38.01 33.47
N LYS A 660 9.56 -37.80 32.22
CA LYS A 660 10.19 -36.54 31.80
C LYS A 660 9.28 -35.40 32.24
N GLY A 661 9.80 -34.49 33.06
CA GLY A 661 8.99 -33.42 33.66
C GLY A 661 8.34 -32.58 32.57
N LEU A 662 7.00 -32.48 32.59
CA LEU A 662 6.28 -31.62 31.66
C LEU A 662 6.68 -30.16 31.90
N ASP A 663 7.31 -29.56 30.89
CA ASP A 663 7.67 -28.15 30.90
C ASP A 663 6.40 -27.28 31.02
N LYS A 664 6.21 -26.67 32.18
CA LYS A 664 5.14 -25.68 32.46
C LYS A 664 5.56 -24.25 32.12
N GLY A 665 6.71 -24.05 31.49
CA GLY A 665 7.16 -22.75 31.00
C GLY A 665 6.24 -22.18 29.91
N PRO A 666 6.30 -20.87 29.64
CA PRO A 666 5.50 -20.22 28.59
C PRO A 666 5.67 -20.87 27.23
N LEU A 667 4.65 -20.79 26.38
CA LEU A 667 4.73 -21.33 25.02
C LEU A 667 5.70 -20.51 24.14
N PRO A 668 6.52 -21.16 23.27
CA PRO A 668 7.61 -20.50 22.52
C PRO A 668 7.14 -19.77 21.25
N GLY A 669 5.90 -20.02 20.82
CA GLY A 669 5.20 -19.40 19.70
C GLY A 669 3.75 -19.07 20.07
N ASN A 670 2.98 -18.53 19.13
CA ASN A 670 1.61 -18.09 19.40
C ASN A 670 0.57 -19.16 19.01
N PRO A 671 -0.13 -19.80 19.98
CA PRO A 671 -1.18 -20.78 19.70
C PRO A 671 -2.53 -20.13 19.32
N ASN A 672 -2.69 -18.82 19.55
CA ASN A 672 -3.93 -18.09 19.30
C ASN A 672 -4.10 -17.78 17.81
N VAL A 673 -4.51 -18.82 17.08
CA VAL A 673 -4.72 -18.80 15.63
C VAL A 673 -6.14 -19.26 15.34
N VAL A 674 -6.85 -18.52 14.49
CA VAL A 674 -8.13 -18.94 13.91
C VAL A 674 -7.97 -19.15 12.41
N LEU A 675 -8.48 -20.29 11.94
CA LEU A 675 -8.63 -20.65 10.54
C LEU A 675 -10.06 -20.35 10.09
N VAL A 676 -10.17 -19.66 8.96
CA VAL A 676 -11.41 -19.31 8.30
C VAL A 676 -11.43 -20.04 6.95
N SER A 677 -12.26 -21.08 6.84
CA SER A 677 -12.50 -21.77 5.57
C SER A 677 -13.48 -20.95 4.74
N ALA A 678 -12.99 -19.91 4.07
CA ALA A 678 -13.81 -18.96 3.33
C ALA A 678 -14.76 -19.67 2.35
N GLY A 679 -14.27 -20.61 1.55
CA GLY A 679 -15.10 -21.36 0.60
C GLY A 679 -16.25 -22.17 1.25
N LYS A 680 -16.08 -22.66 2.48
CA LYS A 680 -17.14 -23.36 3.25
C LYS A 680 -18.15 -22.38 3.85
N LEU A 681 -17.69 -21.19 4.28
CA LEU A 681 -18.53 -20.14 4.86
C LEU A 681 -19.48 -19.48 3.86
N LEU A 682 -19.29 -19.71 2.56
CA LEU A 682 -20.21 -19.29 1.49
C LEU A 682 -21.37 -20.27 1.27
N SER A 683 -21.40 -21.43 1.93
CA SER A 683 -22.55 -22.35 1.88
C SER A 683 -23.68 -21.86 2.79
N GLU A 684 -24.90 -21.79 2.25
CA GLU A 684 -26.12 -21.47 3.01
C GLU A 684 -26.64 -22.65 3.86
N GLU A 685 -26.05 -23.84 3.74
CA GLU A 685 -26.50 -25.06 4.44
C GLU A 685 -26.58 -24.87 5.95
N GLY A 686 -27.80 -24.94 6.49
CA GLY A 686 -28.08 -24.89 7.94
C GLY A 686 -28.03 -23.49 8.57
N VAL A 687 -27.91 -22.42 7.80
CA VAL A 687 -27.76 -21.05 8.31
C VAL A 687 -29.10 -20.31 8.34
N ARG A 688 -29.33 -19.47 9.36
CA ARG A 688 -30.51 -18.60 9.42
C ARG A 688 -30.34 -17.40 8.49
N LEU A 689 -31.07 -17.38 7.37
CA LEU A 689 -31.14 -16.22 6.46
C LEU A 689 -32.04 -15.11 7.04
N ILE A 690 -31.58 -13.86 6.96
CA ILE A 690 -32.30 -12.63 7.30
C ILE A 690 -32.18 -11.63 6.14
N GLN A 691 -33.27 -10.93 5.82
CA GLN A 691 -33.30 -9.89 4.79
C GLN A 691 -33.00 -8.51 5.41
N GLY A 692 -32.17 -7.71 4.75
CA GLY A 692 -31.77 -6.37 5.20
C GLY A 692 -30.42 -6.33 5.92
N GLU A 693 -30.01 -5.12 6.33
CA GLU A 693 -28.73 -4.91 7.03
C GLU A 693 -28.85 -5.19 8.55
N PRO A 694 -27.82 -5.76 9.18
CA PRO A 694 -27.82 -6.01 10.63
C PRO A 694 -27.66 -4.74 11.46
N VAL A 695 -28.33 -4.68 12.60
CA VAL A 695 -28.07 -3.67 13.65
C VAL A 695 -26.61 -3.79 14.10
N SER A 696 -25.84 -2.73 13.85
CA SER A 696 -24.38 -2.73 13.98
C SER A 696 -23.90 -1.63 14.91
N CYS A 697 -22.94 -1.94 15.79
CA CYS A 697 -22.39 -0.94 16.72
C CYS A 697 -21.61 0.15 15.96
N SER A 698 -22.03 1.40 16.11
CA SER A 698 -21.44 2.59 15.47
C SER A 698 -19.95 2.84 15.79
N ARG A 699 -19.38 2.18 16.80
CA ARG A 699 -17.97 2.35 17.21
C ARG A 699 -17.01 1.29 16.66
N CYS A 700 -17.44 0.04 16.48
CA CYS A 700 -16.56 -1.06 16.01
C CYS A 700 -17.12 -1.89 14.86
N GLY A 701 -18.38 -1.70 14.48
CA GLY A 701 -19.07 -2.48 13.45
C GLY A 701 -19.51 -3.87 13.87
N SER A 702 -19.46 -4.23 15.16
CA SER A 702 -19.99 -5.53 15.62
C SER A 702 -21.51 -5.59 15.43
N VAL A 703 -22.01 -6.68 14.86
CA VAL A 703 -23.44 -6.96 14.78
C VAL A 703 -23.98 -7.33 16.16
N LEU A 704 -25.14 -6.78 16.51
CA LEU A 704 -25.84 -6.94 17.79
C LEU A 704 -27.03 -7.89 17.66
N ASP A 705 -27.43 -8.49 18.77
CA ASP A 705 -28.47 -9.54 18.84
C ASP A 705 -29.91 -8.97 18.89
N SER A 706 -30.04 -7.67 19.16
CA SER A 706 -31.30 -7.00 19.50
C SER A 706 -32.22 -6.76 18.31
N ILE A 707 -33.03 -7.79 17.98
CA ILE A 707 -34.25 -7.66 17.17
C ILE A 707 -35.32 -6.79 17.90
N TYR A 708 -35.11 -6.45 19.18
CA TYR A 708 -35.99 -5.63 20.01
C TYR A 708 -35.42 -4.22 20.24
N ALA A 709 -35.94 -3.23 19.51
CA ALA A 709 -35.41 -1.87 19.41
C ALA A 709 -35.51 -0.97 20.68
N ASN A 710 -35.78 -1.54 21.86
CA ASN A 710 -36.23 -0.81 23.05
C ASN A 710 -35.24 -0.87 24.26
N VAL A 711 -34.01 -1.35 24.08
CA VAL A 711 -33.00 -1.46 25.16
C VAL A 711 -31.72 -0.75 24.75
N VAL A 712 -31.16 0.08 25.64
CA VAL A 712 -29.88 0.77 25.42
C VAL A 712 -28.73 -0.16 25.77
N GLU A 713 -28.38 -1.04 24.83
CA GLU A 713 -27.37 -2.08 25.02
C GLU A 713 -25.93 -1.56 24.83
N VAL A 714 -25.04 -1.90 25.76
CA VAL A 714 -23.61 -1.58 25.65
C VAL A 714 -22.89 -2.71 24.91
N CYS A 715 -22.53 -2.45 23.66
CA CYS A 715 -21.77 -3.36 22.79
C CYS A 715 -20.54 -3.98 23.50
N TYR A 716 -20.55 -5.32 23.61
CA TYR A 716 -19.51 -6.14 24.25
C TYR A 716 -18.08 -5.75 23.81
N PHE A 717 -17.85 -5.68 22.50
CA PHE A 717 -16.53 -5.41 21.91
C PHE A 717 -16.00 -3.98 22.18
N CYS A 718 -16.89 -3.04 22.50
CA CYS A 718 -16.54 -1.65 22.78
C CYS A 718 -16.44 -1.33 24.28
N LYS A 719 -16.84 -2.25 25.16
CA LYS A 719 -16.98 -2.00 26.60
C LYS A 719 -15.65 -1.73 27.28
N ASP A 720 -15.61 -0.65 28.05
CA ASP A 720 -14.58 -0.38 29.06
C ASP A 720 -15.11 -0.78 30.44
N LYS A 721 -14.22 -1.16 31.37
CA LYS A 721 -14.54 -2.02 32.54
C LYS A 721 -15.47 -1.41 33.62
N HIS A 722 -16.04 -0.22 33.43
CA HIS A 722 -16.74 0.55 34.46
C HIS A 722 -18.28 0.67 34.29
N THR A 723 -18.91 -0.12 33.42
CA THR A 723 -20.38 -0.09 33.21
C THR A 723 -21.09 -1.34 33.76
N ASN A 724 -22.01 -1.14 34.71
CA ASN A 724 -22.87 -2.18 35.31
C ASN A 724 -24.17 -2.42 34.52
N VAL A 725 -24.24 -2.00 33.26
CA VAL A 725 -25.39 -2.23 32.36
C VAL A 725 -25.39 -3.70 31.90
N PRO A 726 -26.56 -4.37 31.77
CA PRO A 726 -26.66 -5.67 31.11
C PRO A 726 -26.03 -5.62 29.71
N ILE A 727 -25.46 -6.75 29.28
CA ILE A 727 -24.58 -6.81 28.11
C ILE A 727 -25.26 -7.62 27.02
N SER A 728 -25.31 -7.09 25.80
CA SER A 728 -25.75 -7.82 24.61
C SER A 728 -24.73 -8.92 24.28
N VAL A 729 -24.97 -10.12 24.79
CA VAL A 729 -24.17 -11.33 24.52
C VAL A 729 -25.15 -12.47 24.24
N PRO A 730 -25.08 -13.14 23.08
CA PRO A 730 -25.92 -14.29 22.80
C PRO A 730 -25.73 -15.40 23.83
N GLU A 731 -26.82 -15.92 24.39
CA GLU A 731 -26.79 -17.06 25.33
C GLU A 731 -26.33 -18.37 24.66
N GLN A 732 -26.32 -18.41 23.32
CA GLN A 732 -25.87 -19.53 22.49
C GLN A 732 -25.01 -19.02 21.32
N PRO A 733 -24.05 -19.83 20.80
CA PRO A 733 -23.28 -19.46 19.61
C PRO A 733 -24.20 -19.19 18.41
N GLN A 734 -23.91 -18.14 17.66
CA GLN A 734 -24.72 -17.72 16.51
C GLN A 734 -23.98 -17.92 15.19
N ASP A 735 -24.73 -18.31 14.15
CA ASP A 735 -24.33 -18.29 12.74
C ASP A 735 -25.54 -17.80 11.93
N ILE A 736 -25.44 -16.59 11.38
CA ILE A 736 -26.54 -15.85 10.74
C ILE A 736 -26.08 -15.31 9.39
N LEU A 737 -26.91 -15.44 8.36
CA LEU A 737 -26.65 -14.91 7.03
C LEU A 737 -27.59 -13.73 6.74
N PHE A 738 -27.02 -12.57 6.42
CA PHE A 738 -27.77 -11.37 6.04
C PHE A 738 -27.70 -11.15 4.53
N SER A 739 -28.84 -10.84 3.90
CA SER A 739 -28.94 -10.44 2.51
C SER A 739 -29.00 -8.90 2.41
N LEU A 740 -27.93 -8.30 1.89
CA LEU A 740 -27.71 -6.84 1.81
C LEU A 740 -28.17 -6.23 0.47
N SER A 741 -29.00 -6.97 -0.27
CA SER A 741 -29.56 -6.59 -1.58
C SER A 741 -30.85 -7.39 -1.79
N PRO A 742 -31.96 -6.75 -2.20
CA PRO A 742 -33.28 -7.41 -2.27
C PRO A 742 -33.46 -8.32 -3.49
N GLU A 743 -32.79 -8.02 -4.60
CA GLU A 743 -32.98 -8.68 -5.90
C GLU A 743 -31.64 -9.21 -6.47
N PRO A 744 -31.61 -10.38 -7.14
CA PRO A 744 -30.49 -10.77 -7.99
C PRO A 744 -30.45 -9.93 -9.27
N THR A 745 -29.25 -9.58 -9.73
CA THR A 745 -29.05 -8.94 -11.03
C THR A 745 -28.63 -9.97 -12.08
N PRO A 746 -29.19 -9.95 -13.30
CA PRO A 746 -28.61 -10.70 -14.42
C PRO A 746 -27.17 -10.21 -14.67
N GLN A 747 -26.19 -11.07 -14.43
CA GLN A 747 -24.78 -10.84 -14.78
C GLN A 747 -24.46 -11.63 -16.07
N PRO A 748 -23.65 -11.08 -16.99
CA PRO A 748 -23.25 -11.80 -18.19
C PRO A 748 -22.22 -12.90 -17.87
N ASP A 749 -22.08 -13.88 -18.77
CA ASP A 749 -21.25 -15.07 -18.52
C ASP A 749 -19.75 -14.69 -18.34
N PRO A 750 -19.04 -15.24 -17.36
CA PRO A 750 -17.62 -14.94 -17.14
C PRO A 750 -16.77 -15.37 -18.34
N LEU A 751 -15.78 -14.54 -18.67
CA LEU A 751 -14.83 -14.81 -19.74
C LEU A 751 -13.62 -15.61 -19.23
N LEU A 752 -13.04 -16.42 -20.12
CA LEU A 752 -11.67 -16.92 -19.97
C LEU A 752 -10.81 -16.26 -21.05
N LEU A 753 -9.84 -15.45 -20.65
CA LEU A 753 -8.93 -14.74 -21.55
C LEU A 753 -7.50 -15.26 -21.39
N PHE A 754 -6.95 -15.81 -22.47
CA PHE A 754 -5.53 -16.13 -22.57
C PHE A 754 -4.78 -14.87 -23.02
N CYS A 755 -3.77 -14.47 -22.26
CA CYS A 755 -2.86 -13.36 -22.57
C CYS A 755 -1.45 -13.95 -22.75
N ILE A 756 -1.09 -14.25 -23.99
CA ILE A 756 0.09 -15.07 -24.33
C ILE A 756 1.20 -14.22 -24.97
N ASP A 757 2.41 -14.39 -24.45
CA ASP A 757 3.62 -13.78 -25.01
C ASP A 757 3.95 -14.36 -26.39
N THR A 758 4.32 -13.47 -27.31
CA THR A 758 4.73 -13.77 -28.69
C THR A 758 5.96 -12.93 -29.07
N SER A 759 6.73 -12.50 -28.07
CA SER A 759 8.00 -11.78 -28.24
C SER A 759 9.12 -12.71 -28.71
N GLY A 760 10.28 -12.14 -29.08
CA GLY A 760 11.39 -12.90 -29.64
C GLY A 760 12.02 -13.94 -28.71
N SER A 761 11.86 -13.81 -27.38
CA SER A 761 12.37 -14.77 -26.39
C SER A 761 11.61 -16.11 -26.45
N MET A 762 10.33 -16.09 -26.83
CA MET A 762 9.51 -17.30 -27.02
C MET A 762 10.03 -18.25 -28.11
N SER A 763 11.01 -17.83 -28.92
CA SER A 763 11.75 -18.69 -29.87
C SER A 763 12.66 -19.74 -29.22
N ILE A 764 13.01 -19.57 -27.93
CA ILE A 764 13.96 -20.44 -27.23
C ILE A 764 13.44 -21.88 -27.19
N THR A 765 14.25 -22.84 -27.64
CA THR A 765 13.87 -24.25 -27.77
C THR A 765 14.31 -25.09 -26.58
N SER A 766 13.36 -25.83 -25.98
CA SER A 766 13.64 -26.89 -25.01
C SER A 766 13.75 -28.26 -25.69
N GLN A 767 14.40 -29.21 -25.01
CA GLN A 767 14.51 -30.60 -25.47
C GLN A 767 13.35 -31.43 -24.91
N VAL A 768 12.61 -32.13 -25.78
CA VAL A 768 11.51 -33.04 -25.42
C VAL A 768 11.87 -34.45 -25.88
N THR A 769 11.56 -35.46 -25.05
CA THR A 769 11.63 -36.87 -25.44
C THR A 769 10.25 -37.32 -25.90
N GLU A 770 10.08 -37.58 -27.19
CA GLU A 770 8.80 -37.94 -27.79
C GLU A 770 8.99 -39.22 -28.62
N GLN A 771 8.39 -40.34 -28.17
CA GLN A 771 8.49 -41.66 -28.82
C GLN A 771 9.95 -42.11 -29.07
N ASP A 772 10.78 -42.09 -28.02
CA ASP A 772 12.24 -42.34 -28.02
C ASP A 772 13.09 -41.42 -28.93
N ALA A 773 12.48 -40.47 -29.65
CA ALA A 773 13.18 -39.41 -30.36
C ALA A 773 13.39 -38.18 -29.47
N THR A 774 14.54 -37.52 -29.61
CA THR A 774 14.74 -36.16 -29.10
C THR A 774 14.22 -35.16 -30.12
N VAL A 775 13.23 -34.36 -29.72
CA VAL A 775 12.64 -33.27 -30.52
C VAL A 775 12.87 -31.95 -29.79
N HIS A 776 13.26 -30.90 -30.51
CA HIS A 776 13.33 -29.55 -29.96
C HIS A 776 12.06 -28.78 -30.31
N ARG A 777 11.43 -28.15 -29.30
CA ARG A 777 10.26 -27.29 -29.45
C ARG A 777 10.51 -25.93 -28.80
N SER A 778 10.06 -24.87 -29.45
CA SER A 778 10.08 -23.50 -28.93
C SER A 778 9.12 -23.31 -27.76
N ARG A 779 9.39 -22.34 -26.87
CA ARG A 779 8.48 -21.92 -25.80
C ARG A 779 7.09 -21.53 -26.34
N LEU A 780 7.02 -20.93 -27.54
CA LEU A 780 5.76 -20.64 -28.22
C LEU A 780 4.98 -21.92 -28.55
N GLU A 781 5.62 -22.95 -29.09
CA GLU A 781 4.96 -24.22 -29.41
C GLU A 781 4.38 -24.91 -28.15
N PHE A 782 5.05 -24.86 -26.99
CA PHE A 782 4.47 -25.37 -25.75
C PHE A 782 3.22 -24.56 -25.33
N ALA A 783 3.29 -23.23 -25.37
CA ALA A 783 2.16 -22.37 -25.05
C ALA A 783 0.98 -22.58 -26.02
N GLN A 784 1.25 -22.74 -27.33
CA GLN A 784 0.26 -23.08 -28.34
C GLN A 784 -0.41 -24.42 -28.01
N ASN A 785 0.37 -25.48 -27.77
CA ASN A 785 -0.17 -26.81 -27.44
C ASN A 785 -0.99 -26.80 -26.15
N ALA A 786 -0.56 -26.08 -25.10
CA ALA A 786 -1.30 -25.93 -23.85
C ALA A 786 -2.66 -25.23 -24.06
N VAL A 787 -2.70 -24.12 -24.82
CA VAL A 787 -3.96 -23.44 -25.16
C VAL A 787 -4.86 -24.33 -26.01
N LEU A 788 -4.32 -25.06 -27.00
CA LEU A 788 -5.08 -25.96 -27.86
C LEU A 788 -5.70 -27.12 -27.07
N HIS A 789 -4.97 -27.71 -26.12
CA HIS A 789 -5.49 -28.72 -25.20
C HIS A 789 -6.64 -28.15 -24.37
N CYS A 790 -6.42 -26.99 -23.71
CA CYS A 790 -7.47 -26.33 -22.92
C CYS A 790 -8.72 -26.01 -23.74
N VAL A 791 -8.57 -25.54 -24.99
CA VAL A 791 -9.67 -25.25 -25.92
C VAL A 791 -10.43 -26.51 -26.31
N GLN A 792 -9.74 -27.62 -26.58
CA GLN A 792 -10.35 -28.91 -26.86
C GLN A 792 -11.19 -29.37 -25.65
N ARG A 793 -10.57 -29.42 -24.46
CA ARG A 793 -11.17 -29.90 -23.21
C ARG A 793 -12.35 -29.04 -22.76
N LEU A 794 -12.25 -27.71 -22.87
CA LEU A 794 -13.36 -26.79 -22.63
C LEU A 794 -14.52 -27.00 -23.60
N SER A 795 -14.27 -27.30 -24.88
CA SER A 795 -15.34 -27.57 -25.84
C SER A 795 -16.12 -28.86 -25.53
N GLU A 796 -15.50 -29.81 -24.83
CA GLU A 796 -16.12 -31.07 -24.38
C GLU A 796 -16.89 -30.90 -23.06
N GLN A 797 -16.27 -30.23 -22.08
CA GLN A 797 -16.78 -30.17 -20.70
C GLN A 797 -17.61 -28.92 -20.38
N GLN A 798 -17.32 -27.78 -21.03
CA GLN A 798 -17.92 -26.48 -20.72
C GLN A 798 -18.19 -25.68 -22.02
N PRO A 799 -19.02 -26.20 -22.95
CA PRO A 799 -19.23 -25.62 -24.28
C PRO A 799 -19.73 -24.16 -24.28
N SER A 800 -20.38 -23.72 -23.20
CA SER A 800 -20.86 -22.35 -23.02
C SER A 800 -19.79 -21.34 -22.61
N THR A 801 -18.60 -21.78 -22.17
CA THR A 801 -17.53 -20.89 -21.69
C THR A 801 -17.03 -19.99 -22.82
N ARG A 802 -16.99 -18.67 -22.56
CA ARG A 802 -16.56 -17.65 -23.52
C ARG A 802 -15.04 -17.50 -23.48
N VAL A 803 -14.36 -17.86 -24.56
CA VAL A 803 -12.90 -17.91 -24.61
C VAL A 803 -12.35 -16.88 -25.60
N GLY A 804 -11.44 -16.02 -25.13
CA GLY A 804 -10.74 -15.02 -25.94
C GLY A 804 -9.22 -15.20 -25.88
N LEU A 805 -8.55 -14.71 -26.92
CA LEU A 805 -7.09 -14.71 -27.05
C LEU A 805 -6.58 -13.29 -27.27
N ILE A 806 -5.65 -12.88 -26.44
CA ILE A 806 -4.85 -11.66 -26.57
C ILE A 806 -3.40 -12.14 -26.67
N THR A 807 -2.66 -11.62 -27.65
CA THR A 807 -1.21 -11.84 -27.73
C THR A 807 -0.45 -10.54 -27.69
N PHE A 808 0.77 -10.59 -27.15
CA PHE A 808 1.60 -9.40 -27.00
C PHE A 808 3.03 -9.66 -27.42
N ASN A 809 3.62 -8.63 -28.02
CA ASN A 809 5.04 -8.51 -28.28
C ASN A 809 5.40 -7.03 -28.41
N TYR A 810 6.06 -6.55 -29.47
CA TYR A 810 6.24 -5.10 -29.69
C TYR A 810 4.91 -4.36 -29.97
N LYS A 811 3.84 -5.12 -30.24
CA LYS A 811 2.45 -4.67 -30.34
C LYS A 811 1.54 -5.55 -29.48
N VAL A 812 0.33 -5.07 -29.16
CA VAL A 812 -0.71 -5.91 -28.56
C VAL A 812 -1.76 -6.26 -29.62
N THR A 813 -2.19 -7.52 -29.65
CA THR A 813 -3.10 -8.07 -30.65
C THR A 813 -4.32 -8.66 -29.95
N LEU A 814 -5.49 -8.06 -30.20
CA LEU A 814 -6.80 -8.59 -29.81
C LEU A 814 -7.32 -9.48 -30.93
N HIS A 815 -7.25 -10.80 -30.76
CA HIS A 815 -7.75 -11.72 -31.78
C HIS A 815 -9.27 -11.67 -31.83
N GLY A 816 -9.81 -11.37 -33.01
CA GLY A 816 -11.24 -11.21 -33.25
C GLY A 816 -12.04 -12.53 -33.22
N TYR A 817 -13.01 -12.65 -34.12
CA TYR A 817 -13.72 -13.89 -34.49
C TYR A 817 -14.50 -13.63 -35.78
N GLU A 818 -15.16 -14.63 -36.39
CA GLU A 818 -15.74 -14.60 -37.75
C GLU A 818 -16.09 -13.22 -38.36
N ASN A 819 -16.95 -12.43 -37.69
CA ASN A 819 -17.48 -11.15 -38.20
C ASN A 819 -16.80 -9.90 -37.60
N TYR A 820 -15.78 -10.05 -36.76
CA TYR A 820 -15.04 -8.98 -36.10
C TYR A 820 -13.53 -9.13 -36.35
N PRO A 821 -12.88 -8.14 -37.01
CA PRO A 821 -11.47 -8.25 -37.36
C PRO A 821 -10.56 -8.24 -36.12
N THR A 822 -9.42 -8.92 -36.22
CA THR A 822 -8.33 -8.80 -35.24
C THR A 822 -7.81 -7.37 -35.19
N GLN A 823 -7.76 -6.78 -34.00
CA GLN A 823 -7.27 -5.43 -33.76
C GLN A 823 -5.80 -5.48 -33.30
N TYR A 824 -4.99 -4.55 -33.80
CA TYR A 824 -3.59 -4.37 -33.42
C TYR A 824 -3.42 -2.98 -32.80
N LEU A 825 -2.68 -2.90 -31.69
CA LEU A 825 -2.33 -1.66 -31.00
C LEU A 825 -0.80 -1.56 -30.90
N SER A 826 -0.23 -0.40 -31.22
CA SER A 826 1.23 -0.25 -31.38
C SER A 826 1.76 1.16 -31.08
N SER A 827 3.05 1.24 -30.74
CA SER A 827 3.74 2.50 -30.45
C SER A 827 2.99 3.33 -29.40
N ASP A 828 2.63 4.59 -29.72
CA ASP A 828 2.06 5.57 -28.79
C ASP A 828 0.77 5.08 -28.10
N GLU A 829 -0.02 4.23 -28.79
CA GLU A 829 -1.26 3.63 -28.27
C GLU A 829 -1.03 2.74 -27.04
N LEU A 830 0.19 2.21 -26.87
CA LEU A 830 0.56 1.33 -25.77
C LEU A 830 0.95 2.09 -24.49
N ILE A 831 1.11 3.42 -24.56
CA ILE A 831 1.58 4.25 -23.45
C ILE A 831 0.39 4.87 -22.70
N ASP A 832 -0.69 5.24 -23.40
CA ASP A 832 -1.88 5.84 -22.78
C ASP A 832 -2.82 4.81 -22.14
N LYS A 833 -2.90 4.83 -20.81
CA LYS A 833 -3.83 4.03 -20.01
C LYS A 833 -5.30 4.23 -20.41
N GLU A 834 -5.72 5.40 -20.88
CA GLU A 834 -7.14 5.65 -21.20
C GLU A 834 -7.50 5.18 -22.62
N SER A 835 -6.66 5.42 -23.62
CA SER A 835 -6.83 4.84 -24.97
C SER A 835 -6.88 3.30 -24.93
N LEU A 836 -6.04 2.66 -24.11
CA LEU A 836 -6.11 1.20 -23.88
C LEU A 836 -7.46 0.76 -23.27
N LYS A 837 -7.99 1.50 -22.29
CA LYS A 837 -9.33 1.20 -21.72
C LYS A 837 -10.45 1.39 -22.73
N LEU A 838 -10.36 2.40 -23.60
CA LEU A 838 -11.35 2.64 -24.66
C LEU A 838 -11.32 1.48 -25.68
N ALA A 839 -10.14 1.06 -26.14
CA ALA A 839 -10.01 -0.11 -27.01
C ALA A 839 -10.57 -1.39 -26.35
N ALA A 840 -10.33 -1.60 -25.05
CA ALA A 840 -10.90 -2.70 -24.28
C ALA A 840 -12.42 -2.62 -24.03
N ALA A 841 -13.02 -1.43 -24.16
CA ALA A 841 -14.47 -1.24 -24.08
C ALA A 841 -15.15 -1.50 -25.43
N ASP A 842 -14.57 -0.96 -26.51
CA ASP A 842 -15.08 -1.07 -27.88
C ASP A 842 -14.92 -2.49 -28.46
N PHE A 843 -13.86 -3.22 -28.09
CA PHE A 843 -13.67 -4.60 -28.53
C PHE A 843 -14.83 -5.49 -28.05
N PRO A 844 -15.42 -6.35 -28.89
CA PRO A 844 -16.58 -7.15 -28.49
C PRO A 844 -16.20 -8.26 -27.50
N SER A 845 -17.16 -8.70 -26.69
CA SER A 845 -16.93 -9.86 -25.81
C SER A 845 -16.89 -11.16 -26.63
N PRO A 846 -16.02 -12.14 -26.29
CA PRO A 846 -15.87 -13.34 -27.09
C PRO A 846 -17.13 -14.24 -27.05
N PRO A 847 -17.40 -14.95 -28.15
CA PRO A 847 -18.47 -15.95 -28.22
C PRO A 847 -18.14 -17.23 -27.41
N PRO A 848 -19.16 -18.05 -27.09
CA PRO A 848 -18.97 -19.36 -26.45
C PRO A 848 -18.09 -20.31 -27.28
N ILE A 849 -17.27 -21.13 -26.61
CA ILE A 849 -16.28 -21.98 -27.27
C ILE A 849 -16.89 -22.99 -28.25
N CYS A 850 -18.12 -23.48 -28.00
CA CYS A 850 -18.84 -24.34 -28.95
C CYS A 850 -19.07 -23.73 -30.33
N SER A 851 -19.07 -22.39 -30.43
CA SER A 851 -19.24 -21.64 -31.68
C SER A 851 -17.94 -21.09 -32.28
N ASN A 852 -16.85 -21.07 -31.51
CA ASN A 852 -15.59 -20.38 -31.89
C ASN A 852 -14.36 -21.29 -31.89
N LYS A 853 -14.51 -22.56 -31.49
CA LYS A 853 -13.43 -23.55 -31.33
C LYS A 853 -12.45 -23.55 -32.51
N GLU A 854 -12.92 -23.82 -33.72
CA GLU A 854 -12.04 -23.95 -34.88
C GLU A 854 -11.32 -22.65 -35.22
N TRP A 855 -12.01 -21.51 -35.10
CA TRP A 855 -11.45 -20.20 -35.42
C TRP A 855 -10.35 -19.83 -34.42
N LEU A 856 -10.59 -20.08 -33.13
CA LEU A 856 -9.61 -19.90 -32.07
C LEU A 856 -8.41 -20.87 -32.24
N GLN A 857 -8.64 -22.14 -32.57
CA GLN A 857 -7.57 -23.10 -32.88
C GLN A 857 -6.72 -22.62 -34.07
N ARG A 858 -7.35 -22.09 -35.14
CA ARG A 858 -6.64 -21.49 -36.30
C ARG A 858 -5.81 -20.27 -35.90
N GLN A 859 -6.27 -19.42 -34.98
CA GLN A 859 -5.46 -18.30 -34.46
C GLN A 859 -4.25 -18.80 -33.67
N VAL A 860 -4.45 -19.75 -32.75
CA VAL A 860 -3.37 -20.27 -31.90
C VAL A 860 -2.28 -20.95 -32.74
N MET A 861 -2.66 -21.79 -33.72
CA MET A 861 -1.73 -22.37 -34.69
C MET A 861 -1.07 -21.33 -35.61
N GLY A 862 -1.64 -20.13 -35.73
CA GLY A 862 -1.15 -19.03 -36.56
C GLY A 862 -0.21 -18.05 -35.84
N LEU A 863 0.02 -18.21 -34.53
CA LEU A 863 0.91 -17.35 -33.75
C LEU A 863 2.37 -17.49 -34.20
N LYS A 864 3.12 -16.39 -34.10
CA LYS A 864 4.55 -16.30 -34.42
C LYS A 864 5.25 -15.31 -33.50
N GLU A 865 6.47 -15.65 -33.14
CA GLU A 865 7.40 -14.87 -32.35
C GLU A 865 7.96 -13.66 -33.13
N SER A 866 7.99 -12.46 -32.51
CA SER A 866 8.66 -11.29 -33.09
C SER A 866 8.85 -10.15 -32.08
N GLY A 867 10.00 -9.48 -32.10
CA GLY A 867 10.21 -8.21 -31.38
C GLY A 867 10.24 -8.29 -29.84
N THR A 868 9.89 -7.17 -29.19
CA THR A 868 9.95 -6.93 -27.73
C THR A 868 8.68 -7.40 -27.00
N THR A 869 8.46 -7.02 -25.74
CA THR A 869 7.53 -7.66 -24.79
C THR A 869 6.61 -6.63 -24.09
N ALA A 870 5.51 -6.24 -24.74
CA ALA A 870 4.50 -5.28 -24.24
C ALA A 870 3.52 -5.88 -23.21
N LEU A 871 4.06 -6.55 -22.18
CA LEU A 871 3.28 -7.22 -21.15
C LEU A 871 2.38 -6.27 -20.35
N GLY A 872 2.88 -5.08 -19.96
CA GLY A 872 2.11 -4.10 -19.18
C GLY A 872 0.83 -3.61 -19.87
N PRO A 873 0.91 -3.12 -21.13
CA PRO A 873 -0.25 -2.77 -21.94
C PRO A 873 -1.20 -3.95 -22.16
N ALA A 874 -0.68 -5.15 -22.43
CA ALA A 874 -1.49 -6.34 -22.66
C ALA A 874 -2.27 -6.81 -21.42
N ALA A 875 -1.64 -6.76 -20.25
CA ALA A 875 -2.28 -7.05 -18.98
C ALA A 875 -3.41 -6.04 -18.69
N LEU A 876 -3.16 -4.74 -18.88
CA LEU A 876 -4.18 -3.69 -18.70
C LEU A 876 -5.38 -3.90 -19.63
N LEU A 877 -5.11 -4.11 -20.92
CA LEU A 877 -6.12 -4.32 -21.96
C LEU A 877 -6.97 -5.58 -21.68
N THR A 878 -6.32 -6.69 -21.34
CA THR A 878 -7.00 -7.97 -21.07
C THR A 878 -7.84 -7.90 -19.79
N ILE A 879 -7.32 -7.28 -18.72
CA ILE A 879 -8.06 -7.09 -17.47
C ILE A 879 -9.23 -6.13 -17.66
N ALA A 880 -9.11 -5.10 -18.49
CA ALA A 880 -10.22 -4.21 -18.82
C ALA A 880 -11.35 -4.92 -19.62
N ILE A 881 -11.01 -5.82 -20.54
CA ILE A 881 -12.00 -6.68 -21.22
C ILE A 881 -12.68 -7.63 -20.21
N ALA A 882 -11.89 -8.33 -19.38
CA ALA A 882 -12.41 -9.24 -18.35
C ALA A 882 -13.30 -8.53 -17.30
N SER A 883 -12.99 -7.27 -16.97
CA SER A 883 -13.72 -6.46 -15.99
C SER A 883 -15.18 -6.18 -16.36
N ARG A 884 -15.59 -6.40 -17.62
CA ARG A 884 -16.97 -6.29 -18.07
C ARG A 884 -17.86 -7.46 -17.62
N HIS A 885 -17.26 -8.56 -17.15
CA HIS A 885 -17.96 -9.80 -16.77
C HIS A 885 -17.44 -10.32 -15.42
N ARG A 886 -18.23 -10.19 -14.35
CA ARG A 886 -17.83 -10.57 -12.98
C ARG A 886 -17.53 -12.07 -12.90
N GLY A 887 -16.40 -12.44 -12.31
CA GLY A 887 -15.94 -13.84 -12.19
C GLY A 887 -15.09 -14.33 -13.37
N SER A 888 -14.73 -13.45 -14.31
CA SER A 888 -13.80 -13.77 -15.41
C SER A 888 -12.42 -14.18 -14.92
N LYS A 889 -11.72 -14.95 -15.75
CA LYS A 889 -10.34 -15.39 -15.55
C LYS A 889 -9.43 -14.82 -16.63
N VAL A 890 -8.26 -14.33 -16.22
CA VAL A 890 -7.16 -13.95 -17.10
C VAL A 890 -5.97 -14.86 -16.79
N ILE A 891 -5.41 -15.48 -17.83
CA ILE A 891 -4.21 -16.32 -17.74
C ILE A 891 -3.09 -15.60 -18.50
N ILE A 892 -2.15 -15.03 -17.77
CA ILE A 892 -0.95 -14.39 -18.33
C ILE A 892 0.16 -15.42 -18.42
N CYS A 893 0.68 -15.67 -19.62
CA CYS A 893 1.84 -16.54 -19.86
C CYS A 893 2.94 -15.73 -20.54
N THR A 894 4.13 -15.68 -19.92
CA THR A 894 5.25 -14.79 -20.30
C THR A 894 6.60 -15.48 -20.14
N ASP A 895 7.60 -15.13 -20.95
CA ASP A 895 8.97 -15.67 -20.81
C ASP A 895 10.08 -14.61 -20.70
N GLY A 896 9.72 -13.33 -20.84
CA GLY A 896 10.61 -12.18 -20.63
C GLY A 896 10.08 -11.15 -19.63
N LYS A 897 10.91 -10.13 -19.37
CA LYS A 897 10.51 -8.91 -18.65
C LYS A 897 9.67 -8.02 -19.57
N ALA A 898 8.72 -7.28 -19.00
CA ALA A 898 8.11 -6.15 -19.70
C ALA A 898 9.18 -5.10 -20.04
N ASN A 899 9.23 -4.64 -21.28
CA ASN A 899 10.24 -3.68 -21.77
C ASN A 899 9.66 -2.57 -22.66
N THR A 900 8.34 -2.40 -22.63
CA THR A 900 7.64 -1.16 -23.00
C THR A 900 7.53 -0.22 -21.80
N GLU A 901 7.48 1.09 -22.05
CA GLU A 901 7.42 2.13 -20.99
C GLU A 901 6.32 1.88 -19.94
N LEU A 902 5.10 1.57 -20.39
CA LEU A 902 3.99 1.25 -19.48
C LEU A 902 4.23 -0.13 -18.84
N GLY A 903 4.50 -0.12 -17.52
CA GLY A 903 4.74 -1.35 -16.76
C GLY A 903 6.11 -2.00 -17.01
N ASN A 904 7.11 -1.23 -17.44
CA ASN A 904 8.51 -1.67 -17.63
C ASN A 904 9.05 -2.43 -16.40
N LEU A 905 9.81 -3.50 -16.64
CA LEU A 905 10.43 -4.38 -15.64
C LEU A 905 11.94 -4.61 -15.89
N GLU A 906 12.50 -4.13 -17.01
CA GLU A 906 13.94 -4.26 -17.34
C GLU A 906 14.84 -3.24 -16.63
N GLU A 907 14.34 -2.05 -16.33
CA GLU A 907 15.13 -1.03 -15.61
C GLU A 907 15.38 -1.47 -14.16
N GLU A 908 16.61 -1.91 -13.85
CA GLU A 908 17.02 -2.25 -12.49
C GLU A 908 17.60 -1.04 -11.74
N ASP A 909 17.10 -0.82 -10.53
CA ASP A 909 17.12 0.49 -9.86
C ASP A 909 18.50 1.02 -9.44
N ILE A 910 18.85 2.18 -9.99
CA ILE A 910 19.90 3.06 -9.47
C ILE A 910 19.32 4.04 -8.42
N ASP A 911 18.04 4.41 -8.56
CA ASP A 911 17.41 5.52 -7.83
C ASP A 911 16.05 5.09 -7.26
N ALA A 912 15.75 5.42 -5.99
CA ALA A 912 14.57 4.91 -5.26
C ALA A 912 13.20 5.46 -5.72
N ARG A 913 13.12 5.99 -6.95
CA ARG A 913 11.90 6.50 -7.58
C ARG A 913 11.34 5.57 -8.65
N THR A 914 12.20 4.87 -9.40
CA THR A 914 11.78 3.94 -10.46
C THR A 914 11.04 2.74 -9.88
N LEU A 915 11.56 2.18 -8.77
CA LEU A 915 10.98 1.12 -7.93
C LEU A 915 9.49 1.31 -7.57
N LEU A 916 9.00 2.55 -7.55
CA LEU A 916 7.58 2.83 -7.30
C LEU A 916 6.72 2.62 -8.55
N SER A 917 7.21 2.91 -9.76
CA SER A 917 6.36 3.01 -10.96
C SER A 917 5.76 1.66 -11.38
N SER A 918 6.59 0.65 -11.60
CA SER A 918 6.18 -0.72 -11.98
C SER A 918 5.38 -1.39 -10.86
N THR A 919 5.87 -1.30 -9.62
CA THR A 919 5.22 -1.86 -8.43
C THR A 919 3.84 -1.25 -8.18
N ILE A 920 3.67 0.07 -8.34
CA ILE A 920 2.35 0.73 -8.26
C ILE A 920 1.49 0.28 -9.44
N PHE A 921 1.99 0.27 -10.68
CA PHE A 921 1.22 -0.13 -11.85
C PHE A 921 0.61 -1.54 -11.71
N TYR A 922 1.42 -2.56 -11.39
CA TYR A 922 0.91 -3.93 -11.23
C TYR A 922 0.07 -4.12 -9.96
N GLN A 923 0.26 -3.29 -8.91
CA GLN A 923 -0.64 -3.31 -7.75
C GLN A 923 -1.99 -2.64 -8.05
N GLU A 924 -2.01 -1.43 -8.65
CA GLU A 924 -3.23 -0.74 -9.10
C GLU A 924 -4.06 -1.65 -10.02
N LEU A 925 -3.41 -2.33 -10.95
CA LEU A 925 -4.05 -3.21 -11.92
C LEU A 925 -4.62 -4.49 -11.26
N GLY A 926 -3.92 -5.05 -10.27
CA GLY A 926 -4.42 -6.17 -9.46
C GLY A 926 -5.60 -5.77 -8.55
N GLU A 927 -5.55 -4.56 -7.98
CA GLU A 927 -6.66 -4.00 -7.18
C GLU A 927 -7.88 -3.65 -8.05
N LEU A 928 -7.68 -3.13 -9.28
CA LEU A 928 -8.73 -2.96 -10.28
C LEU A 928 -9.40 -4.29 -10.63
N ALA A 929 -8.62 -5.33 -10.97
CA ALA A 929 -9.14 -6.65 -11.29
C ALA A 929 -9.97 -7.23 -10.14
N ALA A 930 -9.46 -7.16 -8.91
CA ALA A 930 -10.17 -7.65 -7.72
C ALA A 930 -11.49 -6.89 -7.47
N ASN A 931 -11.49 -5.57 -7.66
CA ASN A 931 -12.66 -4.69 -7.53
C ASN A 931 -13.67 -4.81 -8.69
N GLN A 932 -13.38 -5.62 -9.71
CA GLN A 932 -14.34 -6.03 -10.75
C GLN A 932 -14.68 -7.53 -10.67
N GLY A 933 -14.09 -8.24 -9.70
CA GLY A 933 -14.28 -9.68 -9.52
C GLY A 933 -13.58 -10.54 -10.58
N VAL A 934 -12.51 -10.04 -11.19
CA VAL A 934 -11.67 -10.77 -12.16
C VAL A 934 -10.54 -11.49 -11.41
N THR A 935 -10.29 -12.75 -11.75
CA THR A 935 -9.15 -13.54 -11.24
C THR A 935 -8.01 -13.51 -12.26
N VAL A 936 -6.80 -13.13 -11.86
CA VAL A 936 -5.63 -13.03 -12.75
C VAL A 936 -4.56 -14.00 -12.27
N SER A 937 -4.24 -15.01 -13.07
CA SER A 937 -3.11 -15.91 -12.82
C SER A 937 -1.92 -15.54 -13.70
N VAL A 938 -0.72 -15.72 -13.15
CA VAL A 938 0.56 -15.39 -13.80
C VAL A 938 1.42 -16.65 -13.86
N LEU A 939 1.84 -17.02 -15.06
CA LEU A 939 2.75 -18.13 -15.31
C LEU A 939 3.97 -17.61 -16.07
N SER A 940 5.16 -17.85 -15.53
CA SER A 940 6.41 -17.74 -16.30
C SER A 940 6.93 -19.13 -16.66
N ILE A 941 7.76 -19.20 -17.70
CA ILE A 941 8.40 -20.44 -18.13
C ILE A 941 9.73 -20.63 -17.38
N GLU A 942 10.13 -21.87 -17.10
CA GLU A 942 11.44 -22.16 -16.51
C GLU A 942 12.63 -21.58 -17.31
N GLY A 943 13.68 -21.19 -16.58
CA GLY A 943 14.87 -20.55 -17.17
C GLY A 943 14.62 -19.10 -17.63
N THR A 944 13.78 -18.35 -16.91
CA THR A 944 13.45 -16.93 -17.19
C THR A 944 13.61 -16.07 -15.93
N ASP A 945 13.59 -14.74 -16.12
CA ASP A 945 13.46 -13.74 -15.04
C ASP A 945 12.42 -12.71 -15.50
N CYS A 946 11.17 -12.91 -15.08
CA CYS A 946 9.99 -12.13 -15.43
C CYS A 946 9.60 -11.12 -14.34
N ARG A 947 10.42 -10.93 -13.29
CA ARG A 947 10.12 -10.09 -12.09
C ARG A 947 8.78 -10.49 -11.44
N LEU A 948 8.62 -11.79 -11.14
CA LEU A 948 7.41 -12.33 -10.49
C LEU A 948 7.12 -11.70 -9.12
N ASP A 949 8.10 -11.06 -8.46
CA ASP A 949 7.90 -10.35 -7.20
C ASP A 949 7.11 -9.03 -7.35
N GLU A 950 7.06 -8.51 -8.56
CA GLU A 950 6.18 -7.40 -8.97
C GLU A 950 4.95 -7.90 -9.71
N LEU A 951 5.13 -8.75 -10.74
CA LEU A 951 4.03 -9.25 -11.58
C LEU A 951 3.02 -10.09 -10.80
N GLY A 952 3.47 -10.87 -9.80
CA GLY A 952 2.62 -11.68 -8.92
C GLY A 952 1.62 -10.89 -8.07
N ARG A 953 1.74 -9.55 -8.00
CA ARG A 953 0.77 -8.67 -7.31
C ARG A 953 -0.61 -8.68 -7.98
N LEU A 954 -0.65 -8.95 -9.29
CA LEU A 954 -1.89 -9.19 -10.04
C LEU A 954 -2.67 -10.37 -9.45
N ALA A 955 -1.98 -11.48 -9.15
CA ALA A 955 -2.57 -12.67 -8.56
C ALA A 955 -2.88 -12.49 -7.06
N ASP A 956 -2.00 -11.86 -6.31
CA ASP A 956 -2.12 -11.68 -4.85
C ASP A 956 -3.44 -11.01 -4.42
N ARG A 957 -3.86 -9.98 -5.16
CA ARG A 957 -5.13 -9.26 -4.90
C ARG A 957 -6.36 -9.97 -5.47
N THR A 958 -6.19 -10.75 -6.54
CA THR A 958 -7.30 -11.37 -7.27
C THR A 958 -7.55 -12.83 -6.89
N GLY A 959 -6.66 -13.43 -6.09
CA GLY A 959 -6.73 -14.82 -5.63
C GLY A 959 -6.24 -15.85 -6.65
N GLY A 960 -5.57 -15.41 -7.74
CA GLY A 960 -5.01 -16.27 -8.79
C GLY A 960 -3.72 -17.01 -8.40
N LYS A 961 -3.19 -17.81 -9.33
CA LYS A 961 -1.95 -18.60 -9.14
C LYS A 961 -0.73 -17.82 -9.65
N VAL A 962 0.44 -18.02 -9.02
CA VAL A 962 1.75 -17.52 -9.50
C VAL A 962 2.68 -18.71 -9.62
N VAL A 963 3.10 -19.02 -10.85
CA VAL A 963 3.81 -20.29 -11.17
C VAL A 963 5.03 -20.02 -12.05
N ILE A 964 6.10 -20.78 -11.81
CA ILE A 964 7.12 -21.04 -12.84
C ILE A 964 6.86 -22.45 -13.34
N ALA A 965 6.51 -22.58 -14.62
CA ALA A 965 6.13 -23.85 -15.23
C ALA A 965 7.26 -24.41 -16.11
N SER A 966 7.53 -25.70 -15.94
CA SER A 966 8.27 -26.50 -16.92
C SER A 966 7.50 -26.46 -18.24
N PRO A 967 8.14 -26.28 -19.41
CA PRO A 967 7.42 -26.07 -20.69
C PRO A 967 6.41 -27.19 -21.00
N ASP A 968 6.84 -28.42 -20.78
CA ASP A 968 6.06 -29.66 -20.91
C ASP A 968 4.88 -29.78 -19.93
N ARG A 969 4.90 -29.07 -18.79
CA ARG A 969 3.82 -29.05 -17.78
C ARG A 969 2.87 -27.84 -17.90
N LEU A 970 3.05 -26.97 -18.91
CA LEU A 970 2.20 -25.79 -19.10
C LEU A 970 0.70 -26.11 -19.24
N HIS A 971 0.33 -27.27 -19.79
CA HIS A 971 -1.08 -27.65 -19.92
C HIS A 971 -1.73 -27.97 -18.55
N GLU A 972 -1.03 -28.70 -17.67
CA GLU A 972 -1.53 -29.06 -16.34
C GLU A 972 -1.81 -27.81 -15.50
N GLU A 973 -0.90 -26.85 -15.56
CA GLU A 973 -1.00 -25.56 -14.86
C GLU A 973 -2.16 -24.70 -15.40
N PHE A 974 -2.37 -24.70 -16.72
CA PHE A 974 -3.52 -24.02 -17.33
C PHE A 974 -4.84 -24.70 -16.93
N GLU A 975 -4.91 -26.04 -16.96
CA GLU A 975 -6.10 -26.81 -16.61
C GLU A 975 -6.49 -26.62 -15.13
N GLU A 976 -5.55 -26.67 -14.18
CA GLU A 976 -5.82 -26.38 -12.76
C GLU A 976 -6.39 -24.97 -12.56
N ILE A 977 -5.82 -23.97 -13.24
CA ILE A 977 -6.30 -22.58 -13.19
C ILE A 977 -7.69 -22.45 -13.82
N ILE A 978 -8.04 -23.26 -14.82
CA ILE A 978 -9.37 -23.27 -15.46
C ILE A 978 -10.41 -23.98 -14.58
N GLU A 979 -10.09 -25.12 -13.99
CA GLU A 979 -10.99 -25.87 -13.10
C GLU A 979 -11.31 -25.13 -11.80
N ASN A 980 -10.37 -24.38 -11.24
CA ASN A 980 -10.51 -23.69 -9.96
C ASN A 980 -11.56 -22.56 -10.00
N ARG A 981 -12.85 -22.89 -9.82
CA ARG A 981 -13.98 -21.98 -10.03
C ARG A 981 -14.08 -20.92 -8.93
N THR A 982 -14.09 -19.64 -9.30
CA THR A 982 -14.54 -18.58 -8.39
C THR A 982 -16.01 -18.82 -8.01
N ILE A 983 -16.34 -18.77 -6.72
CA ILE A 983 -17.70 -18.93 -6.17
C ILE A 983 -18.27 -17.62 -5.59
N ALA A 984 -17.42 -16.73 -5.07
CA ALA A 984 -17.80 -15.36 -4.72
C ALA A 984 -16.67 -14.37 -5.02
N THR A 985 -17.03 -13.09 -5.12
CA THR A 985 -16.12 -11.95 -5.36
C THR A 985 -16.27 -10.92 -4.24
N HIS A 986 -15.37 -9.94 -4.16
CA HIS A 986 -15.43 -8.84 -3.18
C HIS A 986 -15.46 -9.34 -1.72
N CYS A 987 -14.88 -10.51 -1.45
CA CYS A 987 -14.90 -11.11 -0.12
C CYS A 987 -14.00 -10.33 0.84
N THR A 988 -14.60 -9.89 1.95
CA THR A 988 -13.93 -9.19 3.05
C THR A 988 -14.25 -9.91 4.34
N VAL A 989 -13.21 -10.33 5.06
CA VAL A 989 -13.33 -11.02 6.35
C VAL A 989 -12.88 -10.09 7.47
N LEU A 990 -13.80 -9.80 8.38
CA LEU A 990 -13.62 -8.95 9.55
C LEU A 990 -13.67 -9.84 10.80
N PHE A 991 -12.60 -9.84 11.60
CA PHE A 991 -12.48 -10.59 12.84
C PHE A 991 -12.40 -9.60 14.02
N LEU A 992 -13.37 -9.71 14.94
CA LEU A 992 -13.57 -8.82 16.09
C LEU A 992 -13.30 -9.56 17.40
N LEU A 993 -12.52 -8.89 18.25
CA LEU A 993 -12.06 -9.34 19.56
C LEU A 993 -12.43 -8.29 20.63
N PRO A 994 -12.52 -8.65 21.92
CA PRO A 994 -12.59 -7.66 22.99
C PRO A 994 -11.28 -6.86 23.07
N LYS A 995 -11.32 -5.59 23.50
CA LYS A 995 -10.14 -4.68 23.57
C LYS A 995 -8.94 -5.20 24.39
N SER A 996 -9.13 -6.21 25.23
CA SER A 996 -8.08 -6.90 25.99
C SER A 996 -7.24 -7.87 25.15
N LEU A 997 -7.66 -8.15 23.91
CA LEU A 997 -6.95 -8.91 22.88
C LEU A 997 -6.72 -8.02 21.64
N ARG A 998 -5.78 -8.41 20.78
CA ARG A 998 -5.49 -7.74 19.50
C ARG A 998 -5.12 -8.74 18.40
N VAL A 999 -5.41 -8.40 17.15
CA VAL A 999 -4.97 -9.13 15.96
C VAL A 999 -3.50 -8.80 15.68
N LYS A 1000 -2.72 -9.79 15.24
CA LYS A 1000 -1.28 -9.72 14.98
C LYS A 1000 -1.01 -9.93 13.49
N GLY A 1001 -0.16 -9.09 12.90
CA GLY A 1001 0.34 -9.23 11.53
C GLY A 1001 -0.43 -8.44 10.45
N GLU A 1002 -1.57 -7.84 10.81
CA GLU A 1002 -2.32 -6.93 9.92
C GLU A 1002 -1.85 -5.47 10.03
N ARG A 1003 -2.32 -4.60 9.12
CA ARG A 1003 -1.91 -3.18 9.03
C ARG A 1003 -2.19 -2.39 10.32
N GLU A 1004 -3.22 -2.78 11.08
CA GLU A 1004 -3.57 -2.20 12.39
C GLU A 1004 -3.54 -3.30 13.47
N ALA A 1005 -2.65 -3.17 14.46
CA ALA A 1005 -2.53 -4.13 15.57
C ALA A 1005 -3.61 -3.91 16.65
N SER A 1006 -4.89 -3.92 16.24
CA SER A 1006 -6.04 -3.54 17.04
C SER A 1006 -6.92 -4.73 17.46
N HIS A 1007 -7.98 -4.49 18.22
CA HIS A 1007 -9.04 -5.47 18.55
C HIS A 1007 -9.91 -5.88 17.33
N ARG A 1008 -9.64 -5.30 16.16
CA ARG A 1008 -10.34 -5.48 14.88
C ARG A 1008 -9.32 -5.80 13.80
N GLY A 1009 -9.39 -7.00 13.23
CA GLY A 1009 -8.65 -7.40 12.04
C GLY A 1009 -9.55 -7.40 10.81
N ILE A 1010 -9.06 -6.88 9.69
CA ILE A 1010 -9.76 -6.92 8.39
C ILE A 1010 -8.81 -7.57 7.39
N ARG A 1011 -9.31 -8.53 6.61
CA ARG A 1011 -8.61 -9.04 5.44
C ARG A 1011 -9.51 -8.96 4.21
N GLU A 1012 -9.07 -8.18 3.23
CA GLU A 1012 -9.55 -8.21 1.86
C GLU A 1012 -9.09 -9.54 1.25
N VAL A 1013 -10.02 -10.45 0.97
CA VAL A 1013 -9.73 -11.76 0.37
C VAL A 1013 -9.88 -11.71 -1.16
N GLY A 1014 -10.65 -10.75 -1.68
CA GLY A 1014 -10.87 -10.57 -3.11
C GLY A 1014 -11.83 -11.63 -3.65
N ASN A 1015 -11.37 -12.46 -4.57
CA ASN A 1015 -12.14 -13.58 -5.09
C ASN A 1015 -11.91 -14.85 -4.28
N VAL A 1016 -12.97 -15.65 -4.14
CA VAL A 1016 -12.97 -16.86 -3.32
C VAL A 1016 -13.32 -18.07 -4.17
N ASP A 1017 -12.46 -19.07 -4.08
CA ASP A 1017 -12.65 -20.44 -4.56
C ASP A 1017 -13.17 -21.36 -3.42
N PRO A 1018 -13.65 -22.59 -3.73
CA PRO A 1018 -14.18 -23.53 -2.73
C PRO A 1018 -13.15 -23.97 -1.67
N GLU A 1019 -11.86 -23.90 -1.96
CA GLU A 1019 -10.79 -24.40 -1.07
C GLU A 1019 -10.07 -23.27 -0.31
N LYS A 1020 -10.50 -22.02 -0.49
CA LYS A 1020 -9.83 -20.85 0.06
C LYS A 1020 -9.87 -20.87 1.59
N GLU A 1021 -8.69 -20.99 2.19
CA GLU A 1021 -8.46 -21.00 3.62
C GLU A 1021 -7.54 -19.82 4.00
N ILE A 1022 -7.88 -19.08 5.06
CA ILE A 1022 -7.07 -17.97 5.57
C ILE A 1022 -6.91 -18.07 7.09
N THR A 1023 -5.74 -17.69 7.62
CA THR A 1023 -5.51 -17.67 9.08
C THR A 1023 -5.36 -16.25 9.64
N PHE A 1024 -5.97 -15.97 10.79
CA PHE A 1024 -5.67 -14.79 11.60
C PHE A 1024 -4.92 -15.22 12.86
N GLN A 1025 -3.90 -14.46 13.24
CA GLN A 1025 -3.26 -14.55 14.54
C GLN A 1025 -3.81 -13.46 15.47
N PHE A 1026 -3.94 -13.76 16.75
CA PHE A 1026 -4.26 -12.78 17.78
C PHE A 1026 -3.46 -13.02 19.05
N GLU A 1027 -3.42 -12.06 19.96
CA GLU A 1027 -2.67 -12.13 21.22
C GLU A 1027 -3.28 -11.22 22.29
N ALA A 1028 -2.79 -11.33 23.52
CA ALA A 1028 -3.12 -10.40 24.59
C ALA A 1028 -2.64 -8.98 24.27
N SER A 1029 -3.43 -7.97 24.64
CA SER A 1029 -3.00 -6.57 24.48
C SER A 1029 -1.92 -6.22 25.52
N HIS A 1030 -0.68 -6.05 25.06
CA HIS A 1030 0.48 -5.77 25.90
C HIS A 1030 0.85 -4.27 26.03
N GLN A 1031 0.08 -3.36 25.40
CA GLN A 1031 0.47 -1.95 25.21
C GLN A 1031 -0.67 -0.95 25.47
N GLY A 1032 -1.65 -1.30 26.31
CA GLY A 1032 -2.77 -0.42 26.66
C GLY A 1032 -3.15 -0.47 28.14
N GLU A 1033 -4.06 0.40 28.56
CA GLU A 1033 -4.54 0.50 29.95
C GLU A 1033 -5.46 -0.67 30.37
N ILE A 1034 -5.92 -1.47 29.40
CA ILE A 1034 -6.88 -2.56 29.59
C ILE A 1034 -6.12 -3.87 29.89
N PRO A 1035 -6.26 -4.46 31.10
CA PRO A 1035 -5.62 -5.73 31.42
C PRO A 1035 -6.09 -6.88 30.54
N PRO A 1036 -5.24 -7.89 30.26
CA PRO A 1036 -5.59 -9.09 29.49
C PRO A 1036 -6.76 -9.86 30.14
N PRO A 1037 -7.41 -10.78 29.40
CA PRO A 1037 -8.39 -11.69 29.96
C PRO A 1037 -7.79 -12.57 31.07
N VAL A 1038 -8.61 -12.96 32.06
CA VAL A 1038 -8.17 -13.77 33.20
C VAL A 1038 -8.32 -15.26 32.87
N SER A 1039 -7.36 -16.09 33.26
CA SER A 1039 -7.48 -17.55 33.13
C SER A 1039 -8.75 -18.05 33.84
N GLY A 1040 -9.55 -18.89 33.18
CA GLY A 1040 -10.87 -19.32 33.63
C GLY A 1040 -12.03 -18.37 33.30
N SER A 1041 -11.79 -17.25 32.60
CA SER A 1041 -12.86 -16.40 32.06
C SER A 1041 -13.27 -16.83 30.64
N THR A 1042 -14.47 -16.45 30.21
CA THR A 1042 -14.93 -16.60 28.82
C THR A 1042 -14.86 -15.26 28.09
N VAL A 1043 -14.31 -15.24 26.88
CA VAL A 1043 -14.35 -14.12 25.95
C VAL A 1043 -15.18 -14.45 24.72
N TYR A 1044 -15.88 -13.48 24.16
CA TYR A 1044 -16.62 -13.64 22.91
C TYR A 1044 -15.83 -13.07 21.74
N VAL A 1045 -15.91 -13.75 20.60
CA VAL A 1045 -15.30 -13.35 19.33
C VAL A 1045 -16.37 -13.34 18.24
N GLN A 1046 -16.27 -12.40 17.30
CA GLN A 1046 -17.20 -12.31 16.18
C GLN A 1046 -16.44 -12.30 14.84
N LEU A 1047 -16.86 -13.15 13.92
CA LEU A 1047 -16.40 -13.20 12.54
C LEU A 1047 -17.51 -12.66 11.64
N GLN A 1048 -17.17 -11.76 10.73
CA GLN A 1048 -18.05 -11.23 9.71
C GLN A 1048 -17.44 -11.49 8.34
N VAL A 1049 -18.16 -12.18 7.46
CA VAL A 1049 -17.74 -12.48 6.08
C VAL A 1049 -18.72 -11.79 5.13
N ARG A 1050 -18.31 -10.66 4.55
CA ARG A 1050 -19.06 -9.92 3.54
C ARG A 1050 -18.59 -10.34 2.15
N TYR A 1051 -19.50 -10.65 1.24
CA TYR A 1051 -19.15 -11.13 -0.11
C TYR A 1051 -20.24 -10.79 -1.15
N THR A 1052 -19.90 -10.95 -2.43
CA THR A 1052 -20.85 -10.83 -3.56
C THR A 1052 -20.89 -12.13 -4.35
N GLU A 1053 -22.09 -12.70 -4.48
CA GLU A 1053 -22.39 -13.91 -5.25
C GLU A 1053 -22.32 -13.68 -6.78
N LYS A 1054 -22.38 -14.77 -7.56
CA LYS A 1054 -22.40 -14.72 -9.04
C LYS A 1054 -23.62 -13.99 -9.63
N ASN A 1055 -24.75 -14.02 -8.94
CA ASN A 1055 -25.98 -13.30 -9.27
C ASN A 1055 -25.94 -11.80 -8.87
N GLY A 1056 -24.80 -11.31 -8.38
CA GLY A 1056 -24.63 -9.94 -7.89
C GLY A 1056 -25.20 -9.66 -6.49
N GLN A 1057 -25.85 -10.64 -5.84
CA GLN A 1057 -26.36 -10.45 -4.47
C GLN A 1057 -25.20 -10.26 -3.49
N ARG A 1058 -25.35 -9.29 -2.58
CA ARG A 1058 -24.39 -8.97 -1.53
C ARG A 1058 -24.84 -9.65 -0.24
N ARG A 1059 -23.97 -10.46 0.34
CA ARG A 1059 -24.25 -11.21 1.57
C ARG A 1059 -23.30 -10.82 2.69
N LEU A 1060 -23.72 -11.08 3.92
CA LEU A 1060 -22.91 -10.93 5.13
C LEU A 1060 -23.23 -12.08 6.10
N ARG A 1061 -22.30 -13.03 6.25
CA ARG A 1061 -22.39 -14.07 7.28
C ARG A 1061 -21.74 -13.58 8.57
N VAL A 1062 -22.40 -13.77 9.69
CA VAL A 1062 -21.98 -13.34 11.03
C VAL A 1062 -21.95 -14.56 11.94
N ILE A 1063 -20.76 -14.86 12.49
CA ILE A 1063 -20.58 -15.94 13.47
C ILE A 1063 -20.10 -15.31 14.78
N THR A 1064 -20.85 -15.52 15.86
CA THR A 1064 -20.48 -15.05 17.22
C THR A 1064 -20.34 -16.24 18.15
N ALA A 1065 -19.18 -16.40 18.78
CA ALA A 1065 -18.87 -17.58 19.59
C ALA A 1065 -18.12 -17.26 20.90
N PRO A 1066 -18.41 -17.97 22.00
CA PRO A 1066 -17.60 -17.94 23.22
C PRO A 1066 -16.29 -18.72 23.05
N ARG A 1067 -15.27 -18.32 23.81
CA ARG A 1067 -13.99 -19.01 23.97
C ARG A 1067 -13.50 -18.90 25.42
N GLU A 1068 -13.11 -20.02 26.01
CA GLU A 1068 -12.49 -20.05 27.33
C GLU A 1068 -11.04 -19.56 27.28
N VAL A 1069 -10.60 -18.88 28.34
CA VAL A 1069 -9.25 -18.33 28.48
C VAL A 1069 -8.44 -19.21 29.42
N THR A 1070 -7.20 -19.55 29.06
CA THR A 1070 -6.27 -20.26 29.97
C THR A 1070 -4.87 -19.66 29.96
N SER A 1071 -4.18 -19.74 31.09
CA SER A 1071 -2.72 -19.53 31.17
C SER A 1071 -1.92 -20.82 31.34
N ASP A 1072 -2.57 -21.99 31.41
CA ASP A 1072 -1.87 -23.28 31.42
C ASP A 1072 -1.41 -23.66 30.01
N SER A 1073 -0.10 -23.87 29.84
CA SER A 1073 0.48 -24.35 28.59
C SER A 1073 0.12 -25.81 28.30
N SER A 1074 -0.14 -26.65 29.31
CA SER A 1074 -0.45 -28.06 29.08
C SER A 1074 -1.85 -28.26 28.47
N ALA A 1075 -2.88 -27.60 29.02
CA ALA A 1075 -4.24 -27.60 28.47
C ALA A 1075 -4.32 -27.02 27.04
N VAL A 1076 -3.43 -26.09 26.70
CA VAL A 1076 -3.30 -25.59 25.31
C VAL A 1076 -2.70 -26.66 24.40
N LEU A 1077 -1.57 -27.26 24.77
CA LEU A 1077 -0.86 -28.25 23.94
C LEU A 1077 -1.70 -29.50 23.67
N SER A 1078 -2.44 -30.00 24.66
CA SER A 1078 -3.29 -31.18 24.52
C SER A 1078 -4.55 -30.95 23.66
N THR A 1079 -4.91 -29.70 23.38
CA THR A 1079 -6.02 -29.31 22.49
C THR A 1079 -5.54 -28.70 21.18
N LEU A 1080 -4.24 -28.80 20.87
CA LEU A 1080 -3.62 -28.04 19.80
C LEU A 1080 -3.69 -28.75 18.43
N THR A 1081 -4.32 -28.10 17.45
CA THR A 1081 -4.47 -28.60 16.07
C THR A 1081 -3.28 -28.20 15.20
N LEU A 1082 -2.34 -29.12 15.03
CA LEU A 1082 -1.07 -28.89 14.32
C LEU A 1082 -1.23 -28.38 12.89
N GLY A 1083 -2.16 -28.93 12.09
CA GLY A 1083 -2.40 -28.50 10.72
C GLY A 1083 -2.81 -27.02 10.58
N ILE A 1084 -3.45 -26.45 11.60
CA ILE A 1084 -3.79 -25.00 11.61
C ILE A 1084 -2.54 -24.16 11.88
N LEU A 1085 -1.64 -24.59 12.78
CA LEU A 1085 -0.38 -23.89 12.99
C LEU A 1085 0.58 -24.02 11.81
N GLN A 1086 0.62 -25.19 11.16
CA GLN A 1086 1.42 -25.41 9.95
C GLN A 1086 0.97 -24.47 8.82
N LEU A 1087 -0.34 -24.42 8.54
CA LEU A 1087 -0.94 -23.48 7.58
C LEU A 1087 -0.64 -22.02 7.94
N ASN A 1088 -0.90 -21.63 9.19
CA ASN A 1088 -0.67 -20.26 9.63
C ASN A 1088 0.80 -19.85 9.59
N SER A 1089 1.72 -20.75 9.93
CA SER A 1089 3.16 -20.50 9.86
C SER A 1089 3.59 -20.28 8.40
N SER A 1090 3.12 -21.12 7.47
CA SER A 1090 3.34 -20.96 6.03
C SER A 1090 2.77 -19.62 5.51
N GLN A 1091 1.47 -19.34 5.74
CA GLN A 1091 0.82 -18.11 5.26
C GLN A 1091 1.44 -16.84 5.87
N ALA A 1092 1.71 -16.81 7.18
CA ALA A 1092 2.23 -15.62 7.86
C ALA A 1092 3.71 -15.33 7.52
N THR A 1093 4.54 -16.38 7.44
CA THR A 1093 5.94 -16.26 7.00
C THR A 1093 6.00 -15.73 5.57
N ALA A 1094 5.19 -16.30 4.67
CA ALA A 1094 5.11 -15.85 3.29
C ALA A 1094 4.59 -14.40 3.16
N ALA A 1095 3.52 -14.04 3.88
CA ALA A 1095 2.97 -12.69 3.87
C ALA A 1095 3.92 -11.62 4.43
N LEU A 1096 4.88 -11.98 5.28
CA LEU A 1096 5.97 -11.10 5.72
C LEU A 1096 7.09 -11.02 4.68
N ALA A 1097 7.50 -12.15 4.10
CA ALA A 1097 8.58 -12.23 3.12
C ALA A 1097 8.24 -11.54 1.78
N VAL A 1098 7.02 -11.68 1.26
CA VAL A 1098 6.53 -10.94 0.06
C VAL A 1098 6.53 -9.42 0.28
N ARG A 1099 6.44 -8.97 1.54
CA ARG A 1099 6.56 -7.55 1.93
C ARG A 1099 8.01 -7.12 2.20
N GLY A 1100 9.00 -7.94 1.84
CA GLY A 1100 10.44 -7.71 2.08
C GLY A 1100 10.91 -7.92 3.52
N ARG A 1101 10.02 -8.23 4.48
CA ARG A 1101 10.32 -8.30 5.93
C ARG A 1101 10.90 -9.66 6.33
N PHE A 1102 12.02 -10.03 5.72
CA PHE A 1102 12.64 -11.35 5.88
C PHE A 1102 13.05 -11.68 7.32
N VAL A 1103 13.51 -10.69 8.10
CA VAL A 1103 13.89 -10.88 9.50
C VAL A 1103 12.68 -11.24 10.37
N ASP A 1104 11.54 -10.57 10.16
CA ASP A 1104 10.28 -10.89 10.85
C ASP A 1104 9.71 -12.24 10.38
N ALA A 1105 9.77 -12.54 9.09
CA ALA A 1105 9.35 -13.82 8.52
C ALA A 1105 10.12 -14.99 9.15
N MET A 1106 11.45 -14.87 9.25
CA MET A 1106 12.31 -15.85 9.91
C MET A 1106 12.00 -16.01 11.40
N LYS A 1107 11.71 -14.89 12.10
CA LYS A 1107 11.33 -14.90 13.51
C LYS A 1107 10.01 -15.64 13.72
N GLU A 1108 8.99 -15.34 12.92
CA GLU A 1108 7.68 -16.01 12.97
C GLU A 1108 7.80 -17.52 12.70
N ALA A 1109 8.46 -17.90 11.60
CA ALA A 1109 8.71 -19.29 11.24
C ALA A 1109 9.41 -20.08 12.37
N THR A 1110 10.41 -19.46 13.01
CA THR A 1110 11.18 -20.07 14.10
C THR A 1110 10.34 -20.22 15.38
N GLN A 1111 9.51 -19.23 15.72
CA GLN A 1111 8.64 -19.29 16.89
C GLN A 1111 7.53 -20.32 16.71
N GLN A 1112 6.90 -20.39 15.54
CA GLN A 1112 5.85 -21.37 15.24
C GLN A 1112 6.42 -22.79 15.13
N ARG A 1113 7.60 -22.98 14.52
CA ARG A 1113 8.27 -24.30 14.51
C ARG A 1113 8.49 -24.83 15.92
N ARG A 1114 9.00 -24.00 16.84
CA ARG A 1114 9.22 -24.40 18.25
C ARG A 1114 7.94 -24.75 19.00
N LEU A 1115 6.80 -24.16 18.63
CA LEU A 1115 5.50 -24.51 19.21
C LEU A 1115 5.01 -25.86 18.66
N ILE A 1116 5.17 -26.10 17.35
CA ILE A 1116 4.86 -27.39 16.71
C ILE A 1116 5.74 -28.52 17.30
N GLU A 1117 7.06 -28.30 17.40
CA GLU A 1117 8.02 -29.23 18.03
C GLU A 1117 7.61 -29.60 19.46
N ARG A 1118 7.20 -28.61 20.27
CA ARG A 1118 6.75 -28.84 21.66
C ARG A 1118 5.38 -29.53 21.74
N THR A 1119 4.50 -29.34 20.77
CA THR A 1119 3.20 -30.04 20.69
C THR A 1119 3.39 -31.50 20.32
N LEU A 1120 4.23 -31.81 19.33
CA LEU A 1120 4.58 -33.19 18.96
C LEU A 1120 5.19 -33.95 20.14
N ALA A 1121 6.15 -33.33 20.83
CA ALA A 1121 6.78 -33.89 22.02
C ALA A 1121 5.84 -34.04 23.25
N HIS A 1122 4.66 -33.40 23.24
CA HIS A 1122 3.63 -33.56 24.25
C HIS A 1122 2.61 -34.65 23.88
N ASN A 1123 2.20 -34.71 22.61
CA ASN A 1123 1.09 -35.53 22.15
C ASN A 1123 1.52 -36.93 21.64
N ALA A 1124 2.79 -37.11 21.25
CA ALA A 1124 3.35 -38.40 20.79
C ALA A 1124 2.51 -39.11 19.71
N SER A 1125 2.22 -38.39 18.62
CA SER A 1125 1.36 -38.83 17.51
C SER A 1125 2.18 -39.09 16.25
N ASP A 1126 2.37 -40.37 15.89
CA ASP A 1126 3.17 -40.81 14.74
C ASP A 1126 2.67 -40.20 13.41
N GLU A 1127 1.36 -40.07 13.24
CA GLU A 1127 0.77 -39.43 12.06
C GLU A 1127 1.17 -37.97 11.94
N ASP A 1128 1.17 -37.24 13.05
CA ASP A 1128 1.49 -35.82 13.05
C ASP A 1128 3.00 -35.58 12.97
N GLU A 1129 3.80 -36.52 13.46
CA GLU A 1129 5.25 -36.50 13.21
C GLU A 1129 5.54 -36.66 11.71
N LYS A 1130 4.86 -37.58 11.00
CA LYS A 1130 4.96 -37.70 9.54
C LYS A 1130 4.53 -36.40 8.82
N LYS A 1131 3.37 -35.83 9.17
CA LYS A 1131 2.89 -34.54 8.63
C LYS A 1131 3.88 -33.40 8.90
N TYR A 1132 4.59 -33.44 10.03
CA TYR A 1132 5.62 -32.48 10.39
C TYR A 1132 6.91 -32.65 9.58
N HIS A 1133 7.37 -33.88 9.34
CA HIS A 1133 8.55 -34.19 8.52
C HIS A 1133 8.42 -33.65 7.09
N GLU A 1134 7.21 -33.72 6.55
CA GLU A 1134 6.84 -33.19 5.24
C GLU A 1134 6.81 -31.66 5.24
N TRP A 1135 6.04 -31.04 6.15
CA TRP A 1135 5.97 -29.57 6.30
C TRP A 1135 7.35 -28.93 6.52
N ILE A 1136 8.24 -29.56 7.30
CA ILE A 1136 9.58 -29.04 7.56
C ILE A 1136 10.54 -29.22 6.37
N LYS A 1137 10.27 -30.10 5.40
CA LYS A 1137 11.01 -30.14 4.12
C LYS A 1137 10.77 -28.81 3.38
N THR A 1138 9.51 -28.44 3.15
CA THR A 1138 9.10 -27.20 2.48
C THR A 1138 9.62 -25.96 3.22
N MET A 1139 9.49 -25.92 4.56
CA MET A 1139 9.95 -24.79 5.38
C MET A 1139 11.48 -24.71 5.57
N LYS A 1140 12.24 -25.82 5.45
CA LYS A 1140 13.71 -25.81 5.49
C LYS A 1140 14.31 -25.01 4.34
N THR A 1141 13.73 -25.14 3.14
CA THR A 1141 14.13 -24.37 1.95
C THR A 1141 14.10 -22.87 2.24
N ILE A 1142 13.09 -22.39 2.95
CA ILE A 1142 12.96 -20.98 3.35
C ILE A 1142 13.98 -20.63 4.44
N HIS A 1143 14.01 -21.44 5.50
CA HIS A 1143 14.80 -21.19 6.71
C HIS A 1143 16.31 -21.15 6.45
N ASN A 1144 16.78 -21.93 5.49
CA ASN A 1144 18.20 -22.03 5.15
C ASN A 1144 18.60 -21.17 3.93
N SER A 1145 17.64 -20.79 3.07
CA SER A 1145 17.95 -20.31 1.72
C SER A 1145 17.31 -18.97 1.34
N PHE A 1146 16.85 -18.13 2.29
CA PHE A 1146 16.43 -16.75 1.97
C PHE A 1146 17.51 -15.95 1.20
N HIS A 1147 18.81 -16.19 1.47
CA HIS A 1147 19.93 -15.61 0.70
C HIS A 1147 20.02 -16.04 -0.77
N THR A 1148 19.32 -17.11 -1.17
CA THR A 1148 19.19 -17.56 -2.57
C THR A 1148 17.85 -17.17 -3.20
N PHE A 1149 16.93 -16.60 -2.42
CA PHE A 1149 15.63 -16.10 -2.89
C PHE A 1149 15.62 -14.59 -3.13
N THR A 1150 16.69 -13.87 -2.79
CA THR A 1150 16.80 -12.42 -2.98
C THR A 1150 17.86 -12.08 -4.03
N ARG A 1151 17.64 -11.01 -4.82
CA ARG A 1151 18.52 -10.64 -5.96
C ARG A 1151 19.91 -10.16 -5.53
N LYS A 1152 20.12 -9.82 -4.25
CA LYS A 1152 21.36 -9.24 -3.71
C LYS A 1152 21.85 -10.04 -2.49
N LYS A 1153 22.93 -10.82 -2.66
CA LYS A 1153 23.45 -11.83 -1.70
C LYS A 1153 23.75 -11.32 -0.27
N SER A 1154 23.97 -10.02 -0.08
CA SER A 1154 24.27 -9.41 1.22
C SER A 1154 23.00 -8.97 1.96
N VAL A 1155 22.55 -9.76 2.94
CA VAL A 1155 21.47 -9.37 3.86
C VAL A 1155 22.00 -8.35 4.87
N THR A 1156 21.91 -7.07 4.49
CA THR A 1156 22.31 -5.90 5.29
C THR A 1156 21.28 -4.76 5.22
N SER A 1157 20.06 -5.06 4.74
CA SER A 1157 18.94 -4.13 4.51
C SER A 1157 17.62 -4.84 4.81
N ASP A 1158 16.70 -4.16 5.49
CA ASP A 1158 15.33 -4.63 5.78
C ASP A 1158 14.40 -4.63 4.54
N SER A 1159 14.93 -4.30 3.36
CA SER A 1159 14.26 -4.45 2.07
C SER A 1159 15.22 -5.06 1.04
N GLN A 1160 14.76 -6.14 0.39
CA GLN A 1160 15.41 -6.79 -0.74
C GLN A 1160 14.34 -7.26 -1.72
N SER A 1161 14.59 -7.16 -3.03
CA SER A 1161 13.73 -7.77 -4.06
C SER A 1161 13.95 -9.28 -4.12
N LEU A 1162 12.89 -10.00 -4.45
CA LEU A 1162 12.92 -11.46 -4.58
C LEU A 1162 13.38 -11.82 -6.00
N ASN A 1163 13.93 -13.01 -6.18
CA ASN A 1163 13.96 -13.65 -7.48
C ASN A 1163 12.67 -14.44 -7.72
N ASP A 1164 12.43 -14.81 -8.96
CA ASP A 1164 11.16 -15.40 -9.38
C ASP A 1164 10.84 -16.71 -8.66
N ALA A 1165 11.85 -17.57 -8.41
CA ALA A 1165 11.67 -18.81 -7.66
C ALA A 1165 11.25 -18.54 -6.20
N GLY A 1166 11.81 -17.50 -5.57
CA GLY A 1166 11.37 -17.03 -4.27
C GLY A 1166 9.96 -16.45 -4.30
N ALA A 1167 9.63 -15.65 -5.32
CA ALA A 1167 8.31 -15.05 -5.49
C ALA A 1167 7.21 -16.11 -5.67
N ALA A 1168 7.36 -17.02 -6.64
CA ALA A 1168 6.37 -18.07 -6.92
C ALA A 1168 6.14 -18.99 -5.70
N LEU A 1169 7.21 -19.42 -5.02
CA LEU A 1169 7.11 -20.19 -3.78
C LEU A 1169 6.33 -19.42 -2.70
N LEU A 1170 6.67 -18.16 -2.47
CA LEU A 1170 6.06 -17.37 -1.39
C LEU A 1170 4.60 -16.97 -1.71
N TYR A 1171 4.25 -16.63 -2.94
CA TYR A 1171 2.84 -16.42 -3.31
C TYR A 1171 2.03 -17.73 -3.19
N THR A 1172 2.57 -18.86 -3.66
CA THR A 1172 1.94 -20.19 -3.50
C THR A 1172 1.70 -20.52 -2.03
N MET A 1173 2.67 -20.29 -1.15
CA MET A 1173 2.52 -20.50 0.29
C MET A 1173 1.55 -19.52 0.96
N LYS A 1174 1.53 -18.25 0.53
CA LYS A 1174 0.61 -17.23 1.04
C LYS A 1174 -0.86 -17.58 0.76
N HIS A 1175 -1.15 -18.25 -0.34
CA HIS A 1175 -2.49 -18.69 -0.73
C HIS A 1175 -2.77 -20.19 -0.48
N SER A 1176 -1.82 -20.91 0.14
CA SER A 1176 -1.95 -22.34 0.44
C SER A 1176 -3.14 -22.68 1.35
N ASN A 1177 -3.62 -23.92 1.26
CA ASN A 1177 -4.68 -24.48 2.10
C ASN A 1177 -4.20 -25.77 2.81
N ARG A 1178 -5.00 -26.37 3.69
CA ARG A 1178 -4.61 -27.59 4.42
C ARG A 1178 -4.27 -28.82 3.57
N LYS A 1179 -4.67 -28.87 2.28
CA LYS A 1179 -4.21 -29.92 1.36
C LYS A 1179 -2.83 -29.57 0.79
N SER A 1180 -2.71 -28.38 0.20
CA SER A 1180 -1.55 -28.01 -0.62
C SER A 1180 -0.23 -27.88 0.16
N ILE A 1181 -0.28 -27.72 1.48
CA ILE A 1181 0.91 -27.73 2.36
C ILE A 1181 1.69 -29.05 2.26
N HIS A 1182 0.99 -30.16 2.03
CA HIS A 1182 1.55 -31.52 2.08
C HIS A 1182 2.00 -32.05 0.72
N ILE A 1183 1.94 -31.23 -0.33
CA ILE A 1183 2.04 -31.66 -1.73
C ILE A 1183 3.33 -31.11 -2.42
N ASN A 1184 4.12 -30.26 -1.72
CA ASN A 1184 5.31 -29.55 -2.25
C ASN A 1184 6.63 -29.89 -1.48
#